data_AF-A0A6B9ZCA6-F1
#
_entry.id   AF-A0A6B9ZCA6-F1
#
_cell.length_a   1.000
_cell.length_b   1.000
_cell.length_c   1.000
_cell.angle_alpha   90.00
_cell.angle_beta   90.00
_cell.angle_gamma   90.00
#
_symmetry.space_group_name_H-M   'P 1'
#
loop_
_entity.id
_entity.type
_entity.pdbx_description
1 polymer ?
#
loop_
_entity_poly.entity_id
_entity_poly.type
_entity_poly.pdbx_seq_one_letter_code
_entity_poly.pdbx_strand_id
1 'polypeptide(L)'
;MLLQLQPDIQTRHKTAAAFLRGNSPEQWFREMNEWQIPLQHLTGLLLPAHKNTVEPGGLLVIFKNDIPAPDKIIHAYGVINDNLFIPVNAQIIPAVTAEEMKELLIWHRQVMHPGIGFIGYEARDERPLSSFITPGSEVQRSWGHAHPGLPLLAPLTSIGVARSQEEEISDMLGIYEQRPLDELPEDDTPLTDDHIASEDRRSFTDRELPSFFRYNPLGIMLAAILAGLAKLFSFGGRTFMGMGRGGFSRGEGDGGHTFGRSRKRNGPDDLKNLQTKRDRELERLLRLFDTNLSEALKFAIPLQDNGAGRGTASPSARLGERSTDFNMGSLFSNRPVDGWSVGDDHGTRLRQKYEEQAKKATEDGNHRQAAYIYAHLLGDLNRAAKVLEWGRFYHEAATLYLNHLKQPLEAARCYEEGGLLLDAIRIYKEQEKFEKTGDLLMQLSQTGSGQQYYQLATDRSLRKKDFLDAARIQHDKRKDPDAACETLLKGWQMNYDGVKCLNRYLKISNELDKERLAEKIELVYTEKTAPVQLETLLDTLIGFRPDMNDAAKDTTTRIAFEVISPLVEKGKEEKLEILKKVLPGDKQLSSDIQRYLHRNKYPDAQMNMEHSFKLREDIEWCGATSVNNQLVFVGMKETRLFVVRMLPNGRQQYYSWESKHLADNLDRKRKVMLYPYFPVSGDNRYYRQTMFLQTDRGVIDLGKLVLPAEKPFEGTIVLDTTDYSIHGDMQGITTDKDEQVITLMTDKKNGQAILRDFHQDEELQQVRCYNAEDNSPVIIPKRIKNTVDLQLYGNEPFFTWYGNRLYRFNSIGETEILKTAAAIDNLAIYQTVRATTLVVSTAKGCYWVLDDKDGFRVITSNFTAEPHTGPWKMLSDERLVMANKTTGATVYEFNNKNGGRTVQQLKTASAIRFILMMHHPDQVFLVDDKGRTSLHEINASGR
;
A
#
# COMPACT_ATOMS: atom_id res chain seq x y z
N MET A 1 -67.35 -32.32 10.73
CA MET A 1 -67.16 -30.87 10.95
C MET A 1 -65.66 -30.60 10.82
N LEU A 2 -65.22 -29.59 10.06
CA LEU A 2 -63.79 -29.27 9.88
C LEU A 2 -63.45 -28.04 10.72
N LEU A 3 -62.54 -28.18 11.67
CA LEU A 3 -62.03 -27.08 12.49
C LEU A 3 -61.08 -26.20 11.65
N GLN A 4 -61.30 -24.89 11.66
CA GLN A 4 -60.48 -23.91 10.95
C GLN A 4 -60.08 -22.77 11.88
N LEU A 5 -58.90 -22.20 11.64
CA LEU A 5 -58.47 -20.96 12.27
C LEU A 5 -58.95 -19.78 11.43
N GLN A 6 -59.69 -18.86 12.05
CA GLN A 6 -60.03 -17.59 11.45
C GLN A 6 -59.30 -16.47 12.20
N PRO A 7 -58.59 -15.56 11.50
CA PRO A 7 -57.99 -14.40 12.14
C PRO A 7 -59.09 -13.46 12.66
N ASP A 8 -58.95 -13.05 13.92
CA ASP A 8 -59.81 -12.06 14.56
C ASP A 8 -58.96 -11.07 15.36
N ILE A 9 -58.97 -9.81 14.92
CA ILE A 9 -58.17 -8.71 15.49
C ILE A 9 -58.72 -8.31 16.88
N GLN A 10 -59.99 -8.59 17.18
CA GLN A 10 -60.58 -8.29 18.49
C GLN A 10 -60.24 -9.35 19.55
N THR A 11 -59.87 -10.55 19.11
CA THR A 11 -59.47 -11.63 20.00
C THR A 11 -57.99 -11.56 20.29
N ARG A 12 -57.63 -11.60 21.57
CA ARG A 12 -56.23 -11.66 22.00
C ARG A 12 -56.06 -12.67 23.12
N HIS A 13 -55.70 -13.90 22.76
CA HIS A 13 -55.37 -14.93 23.74
C HIS A 13 -54.15 -14.50 24.57
N LYS A 14 -54.09 -14.92 25.83
CA LYS A 14 -52.92 -14.68 26.68
C LYS A 14 -51.71 -15.41 26.06
N THR A 15 -50.64 -14.67 25.78
CA THR A 15 -49.41 -15.23 25.22
C THR A 15 -48.82 -16.29 26.15
N ALA A 16 -48.62 -17.49 25.62
CA ALA A 16 -48.04 -18.64 26.32
C ALA A 16 -46.86 -19.25 25.55
N ALA A 17 -46.73 -18.95 24.26
CA ALA A 17 -45.63 -19.43 23.42
C ALA A 17 -45.28 -18.42 22.31
N ALA A 18 -44.15 -18.64 21.66
CA ALA A 18 -43.71 -17.90 20.48
C ALA A 18 -43.22 -18.86 19.40
N PHE A 19 -43.56 -18.59 18.14
CA PHE A 19 -43.10 -19.39 17.02
C PHE A 19 -41.90 -18.75 16.32
N LEU A 20 -40.76 -19.41 16.37
CA LEU A 20 -39.51 -19.01 15.71
C LEU A 20 -39.46 -19.65 14.32
N ARG A 21 -39.40 -18.83 13.28
CA ARG A 21 -39.30 -19.31 11.89
C ARG A 21 -37.87 -19.72 11.54
N GLY A 22 -37.73 -20.61 10.56
CA GLY A 22 -36.44 -21.04 10.02
C GLY A 22 -36.03 -22.42 10.50
N ASN A 23 -34.96 -22.95 9.90
CA ASN A 23 -34.47 -24.32 10.11
C ASN A 23 -33.12 -24.40 10.82
N SER A 24 -32.56 -23.26 11.25
CA SER A 24 -31.25 -23.17 11.90
C SER A 24 -31.40 -22.86 13.40
N PRO A 25 -30.80 -23.67 14.29
CA PRO A 25 -30.72 -23.36 15.72
C PRO A 25 -30.08 -22.00 16.02
N GLU A 26 -29.12 -21.55 15.22
CA GLU A 26 -28.45 -20.24 15.43
C GLU A 26 -29.45 -19.09 15.35
N GLN A 27 -30.36 -19.13 14.37
CA GLN A 27 -31.40 -18.11 14.21
C GLN A 27 -32.36 -18.11 15.40
N TRP A 28 -32.77 -19.30 15.85
CA TRP A 28 -33.66 -19.44 17.01
C TRP A 28 -33.00 -18.88 18.28
N PHE A 29 -31.75 -19.23 18.55
CA PHE A 29 -31.03 -18.74 19.73
C PHE A 29 -30.79 -17.23 19.71
N ARG A 30 -30.61 -16.64 18.51
CA ARG A 30 -30.47 -15.19 18.36
C ARG A 30 -31.73 -14.46 18.79
N GLU A 31 -32.90 -14.91 18.35
CA GLU A 31 -34.20 -14.32 18.74
C GLU A 31 -34.49 -14.55 20.23
N MET A 32 -34.22 -15.75 20.75
CA MET A 32 -34.39 -16.07 22.18
C MET A 32 -33.50 -15.21 23.10
N ASN A 33 -32.31 -14.81 22.63
CA ASN A 33 -31.42 -13.95 23.40
C ASN A 33 -32.01 -12.55 23.62
N GLU A 34 -32.83 -12.04 22.71
CA GLU A 34 -33.49 -10.73 22.86
C GLU A 34 -34.55 -10.72 23.97
N TRP A 35 -35.12 -11.89 24.26
CA TRP A 35 -36.11 -12.07 25.33
C TRP A 35 -35.50 -11.97 26.73
N GLN A 36 -34.20 -12.20 26.87
CA GLN A 36 -33.47 -12.17 28.16
C GLN A 36 -34.05 -13.15 29.20
N ILE A 37 -34.57 -14.30 28.75
CA ILE A 37 -35.13 -15.36 29.61
C ILE A 37 -34.12 -16.51 29.69
N PRO A 38 -33.85 -17.06 30.89
CA PRO A 38 -33.02 -18.26 31.03
C PRO A 38 -33.58 -19.45 30.23
N LEU A 39 -32.73 -20.14 29.46
CA LEU A 39 -33.13 -21.26 28.59
C LEU A 39 -33.86 -22.40 29.33
N GLN A 40 -33.61 -22.58 30.63
CA GLN A 40 -34.29 -23.56 31.49
C GLN A 40 -35.79 -23.30 31.69
N HIS A 41 -36.22 -22.04 31.50
CA HIS A 41 -37.62 -21.62 31.62
C HIS A 41 -38.38 -21.73 30.29
N LEU A 42 -37.70 -22.21 29.23
CA LEU A 42 -38.22 -22.37 27.89
C LEU A 42 -38.24 -23.85 27.50
N THR A 43 -39.30 -24.27 26.80
CA THR A 43 -39.42 -25.61 26.22
C THR A 43 -39.66 -25.49 24.73
N GLY A 44 -38.94 -26.25 23.90
CA GLY A 44 -39.07 -26.22 22.45
C GLY A 44 -39.89 -27.40 21.91
N LEU A 45 -40.78 -27.11 20.96
CA LEU A 45 -41.47 -28.07 20.11
C LEU A 45 -41.11 -27.79 18.64
N LEU A 46 -40.59 -28.80 17.94
CA LEU A 46 -40.18 -28.65 16.54
C LEU A 46 -41.37 -28.78 15.60
N LEU A 47 -41.60 -27.75 14.78
CA LEU A 47 -42.63 -27.77 13.74
C LEU A 47 -42.00 -28.18 12.41
N PRO A 48 -42.66 -29.05 11.63
CA PRO A 48 -42.20 -29.38 10.29
C PRO A 48 -42.42 -28.20 9.33
N ALA A 49 -41.61 -28.08 8.28
CA ALA A 49 -41.76 -27.03 7.27
C ALA A 49 -43.07 -27.15 6.47
N HIS A 50 -43.57 -28.39 6.31
CA HIS A 50 -44.83 -28.68 5.62
C HIS A 50 -45.43 -29.97 6.17
N LYS A 51 -46.75 -30.18 5.98
CA LYS A 51 -47.46 -31.40 6.41
C LYS A 51 -46.91 -32.72 5.81
N ASN A 52 -46.09 -32.63 4.75
CA ASN A 52 -45.55 -33.78 4.02
C ASN A 52 -44.03 -33.97 4.23
N THR A 53 -43.39 -33.22 5.13
CA THR A 53 -41.94 -33.33 5.38
C THR A 53 -41.65 -33.49 6.86
N VAL A 54 -40.50 -34.12 7.14
CA VAL A 54 -39.92 -34.27 8.48
C VAL A 54 -38.80 -33.26 8.73
N GLU A 55 -38.62 -32.30 7.82
CA GLU A 55 -37.66 -31.20 7.99
C GLU A 55 -38.20 -30.15 8.95
N PRO A 56 -37.38 -29.65 9.89
CA PRO A 56 -37.81 -28.59 10.79
C PRO A 56 -38.00 -27.28 10.01
N GLY A 57 -39.19 -26.70 10.07
CA GLY A 57 -39.51 -25.39 9.49
C GLY A 57 -39.62 -24.27 10.52
N GLY A 58 -39.60 -24.62 11.80
CA GLY A 58 -39.59 -23.67 12.90
C GLY A 58 -39.63 -24.36 14.26
N LEU A 59 -39.52 -23.55 15.30
CA LEU A 59 -39.55 -23.99 16.69
C LEU A 59 -40.62 -23.19 17.43
N LEU A 60 -41.62 -23.87 17.99
CA LEU A 60 -42.52 -23.26 18.95
C LEU A 60 -41.88 -23.34 20.33
N VAL A 61 -41.60 -22.18 20.92
CA VAL A 61 -41.03 -22.05 22.26
C VAL A 61 -42.14 -21.71 23.24
N ILE A 62 -42.36 -22.60 24.21
CA ILE A 62 -43.35 -22.46 25.27
C ILE A 62 -42.70 -21.76 26.47
N PHE A 63 -43.35 -20.72 26.97
CA PHE A 63 -42.95 -19.99 28.16
C PHE A 63 -43.54 -20.65 29.40
N LYS A 64 -42.71 -20.99 30.40
CA LYS A 64 -43.21 -21.57 31.66
C LYS A 64 -43.80 -20.51 32.59
N ASN A 65 -42.94 -19.67 33.16
CA ASN A 65 -43.32 -18.66 34.16
C ASN A 65 -43.00 -17.23 33.69
N ASP A 66 -41.93 -17.05 32.92
CA ASP A 66 -41.48 -15.74 32.44
C ASP A 66 -41.93 -15.55 31.00
N ILE A 67 -42.67 -14.47 30.74
CA ILE A 67 -43.18 -14.13 29.41
C ILE A 67 -42.40 -12.90 28.91
N PRO A 68 -41.83 -12.92 27.69
CA PRO A 68 -41.17 -11.76 27.12
C PRO A 68 -42.14 -10.58 26.94
N ALA A 69 -41.59 -9.38 26.87
CA ALA A 69 -42.38 -8.20 26.54
C ALA A 69 -43.06 -8.38 25.16
N PRO A 70 -44.36 -8.00 24.99
CA PRO A 70 -45.13 -8.34 23.78
C PRO A 70 -44.56 -7.78 22.48
N ASP A 71 -43.81 -6.68 22.55
CA ASP A 71 -43.09 -6.02 21.45
C ASP A 71 -41.89 -6.83 20.94
N LYS A 72 -41.38 -7.75 21.74
CA LYS A 72 -40.23 -8.61 21.40
C LYS A 72 -40.63 -9.96 20.80
N ILE A 73 -41.93 -10.26 20.70
CA ILE A 73 -42.45 -11.53 20.20
C ILE A 73 -43.08 -11.31 18.83
N ILE A 74 -42.40 -11.78 17.78
CA ILE A 74 -42.85 -11.59 16.39
C ILE A 74 -44.11 -12.42 16.09
N HIS A 75 -44.12 -13.70 16.51
CA HIS A 75 -45.24 -14.62 16.28
C HIS A 75 -45.74 -15.23 17.58
N ALA A 76 -46.58 -14.50 18.30
CA ALA A 76 -47.14 -14.93 19.58
C ALA A 76 -48.24 -15.99 19.43
N TYR A 77 -48.21 -16.99 20.29
CA TYR A 77 -49.20 -18.06 20.42
C TYR A 77 -49.82 -18.05 21.82
N GLY A 78 -51.13 -18.21 21.87
CA GLY A 78 -51.89 -18.45 23.09
C GLY A 78 -52.18 -19.94 23.29
N VAL A 79 -52.65 -20.29 24.48
CA VAL A 79 -53.04 -21.66 24.82
C VAL A 79 -54.53 -21.71 25.21
N ILE A 80 -55.24 -22.70 24.70
CA ILE A 80 -56.63 -23.03 25.03
C ILE A 80 -56.63 -24.40 25.73
N ASN A 81 -57.34 -24.49 26.86
CA ASN A 81 -57.50 -25.72 27.65
C ASN A 81 -56.16 -26.39 28.03
N ASP A 82 -55.13 -25.58 28.24
CA ASP A 82 -53.75 -25.96 28.61
C ASP A 82 -52.99 -26.88 27.62
N ASN A 83 -53.60 -27.31 26.51
CA ASN A 83 -52.99 -28.27 25.59
C ASN A 83 -53.05 -27.89 24.10
N LEU A 84 -53.87 -26.90 23.69
CA LEU A 84 -53.95 -26.44 22.30
C LEU A 84 -53.35 -25.05 22.11
N PHE A 85 -52.29 -24.95 21.32
CA PHE A 85 -51.64 -23.69 20.96
C PHE A 85 -52.14 -23.16 19.61
N ILE A 86 -52.60 -21.92 19.61
CA ILE A 86 -53.04 -21.20 18.42
C ILE A 86 -52.48 -19.77 18.41
N PRO A 87 -52.37 -19.09 17.25
CA PRO A 87 -51.96 -17.69 17.21
C PRO A 87 -52.85 -16.81 18.10
N VAL A 88 -52.26 -15.81 18.78
CA VAL A 88 -53.00 -14.98 19.77
C VAL A 88 -54.20 -14.23 19.17
N ASN A 89 -54.18 -13.93 17.88
CA ASN A 89 -55.23 -13.20 17.16
C ASN A 89 -56.08 -14.14 16.26
N ALA A 90 -56.28 -15.38 16.67
CA ALA A 90 -57.08 -16.36 15.93
C ALA A 90 -58.18 -16.97 16.78
N GLN A 91 -59.32 -17.26 16.17
CA GLN A 91 -60.42 -18.04 16.75
C GLN A 91 -60.58 -19.37 16.02
N ILE A 92 -61.13 -20.36 16.74
CA ILE A 92 -61.45 -21.67 16.20
C ILE A 92 -62.92 -21.67 15.78
N ILE A 93 -63.18 -22.04 14.53
CA ILE A 93 -64.53 -22.12 13.97
C ILE A 93 -64.73 -23.53 13.40
N PRO A 94 -65.86 -24.18 13.70
CA PRO A 94 -66.96 -23.73 14.57
C PRO A 94 -66.55 -23.66 16.05
N ALA A 95 -67.26 -22.84 16.85
CA ALA A 95 -66.97 -22.73 18.28
C ALA A 95 -67.20 -24.09 18.96
N VAL A 96 -66.19 -24.55 19.70
CA VAL A 96 -66.19 -25.84 20.39
C VAL A 96 -66.19 -25.57 21.89
N THR A 97 -67.03 -26.27 22.65
CA THR A 97 -67.08 -26.16 24.11
C THR A 97 -65.84 -26.78 24.75
N ALA A 98 -65.52 -26.42 26.00
CA ALA A 98 -64.37 -26.98 26.70
C ALA A 98 -64.48 -28.50 26.92
N GLU A 99 -65.70 -29.04 27.01
CA GLU A 99 -65.96 -30.48 27.16
C GLU A 99 -65.72 -31.22 25.84
N GLU A 100 -66.29 -30.72 24.73
CA GLU A 100 -66.03 -31.27 23.38
C GLU A 100 -64.55 -31.17 23.01
N MET A 101 -63.88 -30.09 23.41
CA MET A 101 -62.45 -29.90 23.16
C MET A 101 -61.60 -30.95 23.91
N LYS A 102 -61.99 -31.34 25.14
CA LYS A 102 -61.29 -32.41 25.88
C LYS A 102 -61.44 -33.78 25.21
N GLU A 103 -62.57 -34.05 24.56
CA GLU A 103 -62.77 -35.30 23.81
C GLU A 103 -62.02 -35.30 22.46
N LEU A 104 -61.93 -34.14 21.79
CA LEU A 104 -61.29 -34.01 20.48
C LEU A 104 -59.75 -33.97 20.54
N LEU A 105 -59.18 -33.44 21.62
CA LEU A 105 -57.75 -33.24 21.78
C LEU A 105 -57.05 -34.48 22.36
N ILE A 106 -56.56 -35.36 21.48
CA ILE A 106 -55.98 -36.66 21.86
C ILE A 106 -54.49 -36.65 22.25
N TRP A 107 -53.75 -35.57 21.97
CA TRP A 107 -52.30 -35.48 22.24
C TRP A 107 -51.96 -34.63 23.47
N HIS A 108 -50.77 -34.84 24.05
CA HIS A 108 -50.31 -34.10 25.23
C HIS A 108 -50.24 -32.59 24.98
N ARG A 109 -49.62 -32.19 23.87
CA ARG A 109 -49.64 -30.81 23.34
C ARG A 109 -50.02 -30.81 21.88
N GLN A 110 -50.76 -29.80 21.45
CA GLN A 110 -51.27 -29.68 20.09
C GLN A 110 -51.06 -28.26 19.61
N VAL A 111 -50.66 -28.09 18.37
CA VAL A 111 -50.40 -26.77 17.76
C VAL A 111 -51.19 -26.69 16.47
N MET A 112 -52.01 -25.66 16.33
CA MET A 112 -52.69 -25.35 15.07
C MET A 112 -51.94 -24.20 14.40
N HIS A 113 -51.10 -24.52 13.43
CA HIS A 113 -50.30 -23.54 12.70
C HIS A 113 -51.02 -23.11 11.40
N PRO A 114 -51.13 -21.80 11.09
CA PRO A 114 -51.93 -21.30 9.95
C PRO A 114 -51.60 -21.94 8.59
N GLY A 115 -50.32 -22.22 8.33
CA GLY A 115 -49.88 -22.80 7.05
C GLY A 115 -49.66 -24.32 7.05
N ILE A 116 -49.46 -24.94 8.23
CA ILE A 116 -49.13 -26.38 8.32
C ILE A 116 -50.39 -27.18 8.67
N GLY A 117 -51.31 -26.57 9.42
CA GLY A 117 -52.48 -27.23 9.98
C GLY A 117 -52.21 -27.72 11.40
N PHE A 118 -52.90 -28.81 11.76
CA PHE A 118 -52.92 -29.35 13.11
C PHE A 118 -51.75 -30.33 13.34
N ILE A 119 -51.01 -30.13 14.43
CA ILE A 119 -49.82 -30.91 14.77
C ILE A 119 -49.95 -31.38 16.22
N GLY A 120 -49.81 -32.68 16.46
CA GLY A 120 -49.85 -33.28 17.80
C GLY A 120 -48.45 -33.67 18.29
N TYR A 121 -48.23 -33.53 19.60
CA TYR A 121 -46.98 -33.86 20.28
C TYR A 121 -47.25 -34.70 21.52
N GLU A 122 -46.39 -35.69 21.77
CA GLU A 122 -46.35 -36.43 23.02
C GLU A 122 -45.40 -35.76 24.02
N ALA A 123 -45.47 -36.16 25.29
CA ALA A 123 -44.61 -35.61 26.34
C ALA A 123 -43.10 -35.77 26.06
N ARG A 124 -42.71 -36.78 25.27
CA ARG A 124 -41.30 -37.02 24.88
C ARG A 124 -40.78 -36.07 23.80
N ASP A 125 -41.67 -35.39 23.09
CA ASP A 125 -41.33 -34.51 21.98
C ASP A 125 -40.97 -33.09 22.46
N GLU A 126 -41.31 -32.76 23.71
CA GLU A 126 -40.85 -31.56 24.39
C GLU A 126 -39.33 -31.64 24.61
N ARG A 127 -38.57 -30.73 24.00
CA ARG A 127 -37.11 -30.68 24.13
C ARG A 127 -36.68 -29.50 24.99
N PRO A 128 -35.83 -29.71 26.01
CA PRO A 128 -35.17 -28.60 26.69
C PRO A 128 -34.19 -27.94 25.72
N LEU A 129 -34.13 -26.61 25.70
CA LEU A 129 -33.29 -25.91 24.73
C LEU A 129 -31.79 -26.23 24.89
N SER A 130 -31.36 -26.62 26.09
CA SER A 130 -29.99 -27.08 26.33
C SER A 130 -29.60 -28.32 25.51
N SER A 131 -30.55 -29.15 25.07
CA SER A 131 -30.23 -30.32 24.24
C SER A 131 -29.80 -29.97 22.81
N PHE A 132 -30.03 -28.73 22.37
CA PHE A 132 -29.55 -28.26 21.06
C PHE A 132 -28.09 -27.78 21.10
N ILE A 133 -27.46 -27.73 22.29
CA ILE A 133 -26.12 -27.18 22.47
C ILE A 133 -25.15 -28.32 22.78
N THR A 134 -24.09 -28.45 21.98
CA THR A 134 -22.98 -29.37 22.22
C THR A 134 -21.73 -28.56 22.52
N PRO A 135 -20.97 -28.87 23.60
CA PRO A 135 -19.69 -28.21 23.83
C PRO A 135 -18.76 -28.46 22.64
N GLY A 136 -18.21 -27.38 22.06
CA GLY A 136 -17.25 -27.47 20.98
C GLY A 136 -15.94 -28.12 21.43
N SER A 137 -15.18 -28.65 20.47
CA SER A 137 -13.82 -29.12 20.71
C SER A 137 -12.93 -27.98 21.22
N GLU A 138 -12.11 -28.28 22.23
CA GLU A 138 -11.17 -27.33 22.81
C GLU A 138 -10.21 -26.82 21.72
N VAL A 139 -10.34 -25.54 21.37
CA VAL A 139 -9.46 -24.90 20.41
C VAL A 139 -8.20 -24.50 21.16
N GLN A 140 -7.06 -25.16 20.88
CA GLN A 140 -5.74 -24.70 21.35
C GLN A 140 -5.37 -23.38 20.68
N ARG A 141 -5.95 -22.28 21.16
CA ARG A 141 -5.54 -20.91 20.81
C ARG A 141 -5.02 -20.26 22.08
N SER A 142 -3.81 -19.70 21.98
CA SER A 142 -3.24 -18.90 23.06
C SER A 142 -3.93 -17.55 23.10
N TRP A 143 -4.72 -17.31 24.14
CA TRP A 143 -5.37 -16.02 24.42
C TRP A 143 -4.37 -14.93 24.87
N GLY A 144 -3.09 -15.29 25.05
CA GLY A 144 -2.02 -14.38 25.47
C GLY A 144 -1.36 -13.57 24.35
N HIS A 145 -1.65 -13.88 23.09
CA HIS A 145 -1.06 -13.19 21.94
C HIS A 145 -2.11 -12.42 21.13
N ALA A 146 -1.73 -11.23 20.65
CA ALA A 146 -2.55 -10.49 19.70
C ALA A 146 -2.56 -11.22 18.35
N HIS A 147 -3.76 -11.56 17.85
CA HIS A 147 -3.92 -12.04 16.49
C HIS A 147 -3.89 -10.83 15.53
N PRO A 148 -3.22 -10.92 14.37
CA PRO A 148 -3.41 -9.92 13.33
C PRO A 148 -4.91 -9.84 13.02
N GLY A 149 -5.47 -8.64 13.10
CA GLY A 149 -6.87 -8.41 12.76
C GLY A 149 -7.18 -8.93 11.36
N LEU A 150 -8.47 -9.17 11.09
CA LEU A 150 -8.90 -9.43 9.72
C LEU A 150 -8.37 -8.28 8.84
N PRO A 151 -7.70 -8.59 7.71
CA PRO A 151 -7.30 -7.53 6.78
C PRO A 151 -8.56 -6.73 6.42
N LEU A 152 -8.41 -5.41 6.27
CA LEU A 152 -9.51 -4.56 5.84
C LEU A 152 -10.15 -5.20 4.60
N LEU A 153 -11.45 -5.51 4.69
CA LEU A 153 -12.23 -5.92 3.53
C LEU A 153 -12.03 -4.82 2.48
N ALA A 154 -11.67 -5.22 1.25
CA ALA A 154 -11.52 -4.26 0.17
C ALA A 154 -12.79 -3.39 0.11
N PRO A 155 -12.65 -2.05 0.04
CA PRO A 155 -13.81 -1.18 0.02
C PRO A 155 -14.72 -1.58 -1.13
N LEU A 156 -15.99 -1.76 -0.82
CA LEU A 156 -17.02 -2.10 -1.79
C LEU A 156 -17.13 -0.95 -2.79
N THR A 157 -16.48 -1.09 -3.94
CA THR A 157 -16.40 -0.06 -4.98
C THR A 157 -17.65 -0.02 -5.84
N SER A 158 -18.31 -1.14 -6.04
CA SER A 158 -19.63 -1.22 -6.66
C SER A 158 -20.33 -2.55 -6.31
N ILE A 159 -21.66 -2.53 -6.32
CA ILE A 159 -22.49 -3.73 -6.40
C ILE A 159 -23.13 -3.70 -7.78
N GLY A 160 -22.76 -4.66 -8.62
CA GLY A 160 -23.40 -4.88 -9.92
C GLY A 160 -24.25 -6.14 -9.87
N VAL A 161 -25.44 -6.10 -10.46
CA VAL A 161 -26.17 -7.31 -10.82
C VAL A 161 -25.49 -7.88 -12.06
N ALA A 162 -25.04 -9.13 -12.00
CA ALA A 162 -24.56 -9.82 -13.19
C ALA A 162 -25.75 -9.99 -14.14
N ARG A 163 -25.87 -9.09 -15.12
CA ARG A 163 -26.72 -9.33 -16.27
C ARG A 163 -26.04 -10.42 -17.07
N SER A 164 -26.69 -11.57 -17.17
CA SER A 164 -26.41 -12.52 -18.24
C SER A 164 -26.34 -11.73 -19.55
N GLN A 165 -25.29 -11.93 -20.33
CA GLN A 165 -25.20 -11.39 -21.68
C GLN A 165 -26.36 -11.98 -22.49
N GLU A 166 -27.50 -11.31 -22.45
CA GLU A 166 -28.52 -11.45 -23.46
C GLU A 166 -28.00 -10.71 -24.68
N GLU A 167 -27.98 -11.46 -25.79
CA GLU A 167 -27.80 -11.00 -27.15
C GLU A 167 -28.45 -9.63 -27.33
N GLU A 168 -27.77 -8.75 -28.06
CA GLU A 168 -28.23 -7.42 -28.40
C GLU A 168 -29.67 -7.46 -28.92
N ILE A 169 -30.63 -7.13 -28.05
CA ILE A 169 -32.04 -6.93 -28.38
C ILE A 169 -32.21 -5.82 -29.45
N SER A 170 -31.15 -5.06 -29.74
CA SER A 170 -31.14 -4.07 -30.83
C SER A 170 -31.18 -4.68 -32.22
N ASP A 171 -30.74 -5.92 -32.42
CA ASP A 171 -30.70 -6.53 -33.76
C ASP A 171 -32.00 -7.23 -34.17
N MET A 172 -32.92 -7.47 -33.22
CA MET A 172 -34.27 -8.01 -33.47
C MET A 172 -35.35 -6.93 -33.63
N LEU A 173 -35.08 -5.68 -33.23
CA LEU A 173 -35.96 -4.55 -33.45
C LEU A 173 -35.43 -3.77 -34.65
N GLY A 174 -35.80 -4.25 -35.85
CA GLY A 174 -35.58 -3.51 -37.09
C GLY A 174 -35.99 -2.04 -36.94
N ILE A 175 -35.23 -1.17 -37.58
CA ILE A 175 -35.38 0.30 -37.53
C ILE A 175 -36.85 0.68 -37.81
N TYR A 176 -37.62 0.89 -36.74
CA TYR A 176 -38.89 1.59 -36.81
C TYR A 176 -38.64 3.02 -36.35
N GLU A 177 -38.96 3.98 -37.23
CA GLU A 177 -39.06 5.38 -36.85
C GLU A 177 -39.97 5.49 -35.62
N GLN A 178 -39.47 6.14 -34.56
CA GLN A 178 -40.28 6.45 -33.39
C GLN A 178 -41.43 7.37 -33.81
N ARG A 179 -42.64 6.82 -33.89
CA ARG A 179 -43.86 7.61 -33.98
C ARG A 179 -44.43 7.85 -32.58
N PRO A 180 -45.03 9.02 -32.31
CA PRO A 180 -45.75 9.29 -31.06
C PRO A 180 -46.81 8.22 -30.79
N LEU A 181 -47.12 8.00 -29.51
CA LEU A 181 -48.00 6.93 -29.02
C LEU A 181 -49.44 6.96 -29.56
N ASP A 182 -49.79 8.00 -30.31
CA ASP A 182 -51.15 8.37 -30.69
C ASP A 182 -51.56 7.80 -32.07
N GLU A 183 -50.63 7.15 -32.79
CA GLU A 183 -50.83 6.64 -34.15
C GLU A 183 -50.68 5.11 -34.29
N LEU A 184 -50.90 4.34 -33.23
CA LEU A 184 -50.99 2.88 -33.36
C LEU A 184 -52.38 2.50 -33.93
N PRO A 185 -52.46 1.71 -35.01
CA PRO A 185 -53.73 1.19 -35.47
C PRO A 185 -54.23 0.14 -34.48
N GLU A 186 -55.45 0.32 -33.99
CA GLU A 186 -56.21 -0.75 -33.35
C GLU A 186 -56.56 -1.76 -34.44
N ASP A 187 -56.00 -2.98 -34.37
CA ASP A 187 -56.72 -4.15 -34.87
C ASP A 187 -56.14 -5.46 -34.34
N ASP A 188 -57.05 -6.25 -33.78
CA ASP A 188 -56.91 -7.61 -33.32
C ASP A 188 -56.65 -8.57 -34.49
N THR A 189 -55.67 -9.48 -34.40
CA THR A 189 -55.79 -10.87 -34.89
C THR A 189 -54.61 -11.76 -34.47
N PRO A 190 -54.81 -13.09 -34.30
CA PRO A 190 -53.83 -13.98 -33.69
C PRO A 190 -52.88 -14.65 -34.69
N LEU A 191 -51.70 -15.01 -34.15
CA LEU A 191 -50.56 -15.67 -34.80
C LEU A 191 -50.90 -16.95 -35.57
N THR A 192 -50.28 -17.13 -36.74
CA THR A 192 -50.03 -18.45 -37.36
C THR A 192 -48.67 -18.50 -38.05
N ASP A 193 -47.98 -19.61 -37.82
CA ASP A 193 -46.74 -20.07 -38.48
C ASP A 193 -46.92 -20.24 -39.99
N ASP A 194 -45.92 -19.82 -40.79
CA ASP A 194 -45.27 -20.64 -41.84
C ASP A 194 -44.37 -19.78 -42.76
N HIS A 195 -43.36 -20.45 -43.36
CA HIS A 195 -42.52 -20.08 -44.52
C HIS A 195 -41.02 -19.79 -44.27
N ILE A 196 -40.26 -20.88 -44.09
CA ILE A 196 -39.32 -21.51 -45.05
C ILE A 196 -38.66 -20.63 -46.15
N ALA A 197 -37.32 -20.82 -46.26
CA ALA A 197 -36.42 -20.68 -47.43
C ALA A 197 -36.10 -19.25 -47.90
N SER A 198 -34.95 -18.92 -48.48
CA SER A 198 -33.80 -19.65 -49.05
C SER A 198 -32.66 -18.65 -49.27
N GLU A 199 -31.45 -19.17 -49.44
CA GLU A 199 -30.37 -18.70 -50.34
C GLU A 199 -30.32 -17.21 -50.72
N ASP A 200 -29.18 -16.54 -50.54
CA ASP A 200 -28.22 -16.52 -51.66
C ASP A 200 -26.85 -15.90 -51.31
N ARG A 201 -25.84 -16.44 -52.00
CA ARG A 201 -24.50 -15.87 -52.15
C ARG A 201 -24.57 -14.52 -52.84
N ARG A 202 -23.68 -13.59 -52.47
CA ARG A 202 -22.82 -12.85 -53.42
C ARG A 202 -21.76 -12.02 -52.70
N SER A 203 -20.52 -12.30 -53.05
CA SER A 203 -19.42 -11.35 -53.10
C SER A 203 -19.82 -10.10 -53.90
N PHE A 204 -19.41 -8.90 -53.49
CA PHE A 204 -18.77 -7.97 -54.40
C PHE A 204 -18.05 -6.86 -53.63
N THR A 205 -16.91 -6.51 -54.21
CA THR A 205 -16.00 -5.42 -53.93
C THR A 205 -16.62 -4.04 -54.19
N ASP A 206 -15.87 -3.05 -53.71
CA ASP A 206 -15.83 -1.63 -54.10
C ASP A 206 -16.78 -0.64 -53.42
N ARG A 207 -16.10 0.34 -52.79
CA ARG A 207 -16.37 1.78 -52.82
C ARG A 207 -17.66 2.28 -52.17
N GLU A 208 -17.53 2.87 -50.98
CA GLU A 208 -17.30 4.32 -50.76
C GLU A 208 -17.70 4.67 -49.32
N LEU A 209 -16.78 5.22 -48.55
CA LEU A 209 -17.04 5.83 -47.25
C LEU A 209 -16.88 7.35 -47.39
N PRO A 210 -17.89 8.16 -47.02
CA PRO A 210 -17.69 9.55 -46.65
C PRO A 210 -17.49 9.65 -45.13
N SER A 211 -16.24 9.88 -44.77
CA SER A 211 -15.82 11.08 -44.04
C SER A 211 -16.61 11.53 -42.80
N PHE A 212 -16.22 11.04 -41.62
CA PHE A 212 -16.14 11.87 -40.39
C PHE A 212 -14.89 11.52 -39.56
N PHE A 213 -13.72 11.69 -40.17
CA PHE A 213 -12.49 11.95 -39.44
C PHE A 213 -12.01 13.36 -39.80
N ARG A 214 -12.16 14.30 -38.86
CA ARG A 214 -11.37 15.53 -38.82
C ARG A 214 -10.45 15.47 -37.62
N TYR A 215 -9.18 15.29 -37.97
CA TYR A 215 -7.96 15.82 -37.36
C TYR A 215 -7.50 15.34 -35.97
N ASN A 216 -6.74 14.23 -36.01
CA ASN A 216 -5.33 14.20 -35.55
C ASN A 216 -4.46 14.82 -36.70
N PRO A 217 -3.15 15.20 -36.63
CA PRO A 217 -2.10 14.67 -35.73
C PRO A 217 -0.92 15.64 -35.42
N LEU A 218 0.11 15.17 -34.67
CA LEU A 218 1.53 15.19 -35.09
C LEU A 218 2.51 14.75 -33.97
N GLY A 219 2.58 13.44 -33.74
CA GLY A 219 3.83 12.67 -33.80
C GLY A 219 3.53 11.57 -34.81
N ILE A 220 4.33 11.27 -35.84
CA ILE A 220 5.76 11.02 -35.91
C ILE A 220 6.12 11.16 -37.41
N MET A 221 7.22 11.83 -37.76
CA MET A 221 8.25 11.18 -38.57
C MET A 221 9.52 12.01 -38.69
N LEU A 222 10.59 11.25 -38.55
CA LEU A 222 11.99 11.51 -38.75
C LEU A 222 12.29 11.78 -40.23
N ALA A 223 13.34 12.58 -40.46
CA ALA A 223 14.12 12.75 -41.68
C ALA A 223 13.81 13.94 -42.62
N ALA A 224 14.89 14.70 -42.84
CA ALA A 224 15.16 15.68 -43.90
C ALA A 224 14.45 17.04 -43.84
N ILE A 225 15.13 18.02 -43.22
CA ILE A 225 15.77 19.17 -43.89
C ILE A 225 16.49 19.97 -42.79
N LEU A 226 17.77 19.66 -42.60
CA LEU A 226 18.74 20.51 -41.90
C LEU A 226 19.46 21.32 -42.98
N ALA A 227 18.84 22.42 -43.41
CA ALA A 227 19.46 23.44 -44.24
C ALA A 227 18.75 24.77 -44.00
N GLY A 228 19.48 25.75 -43.47
CA GLY A 228 19.09 27.15 -43.58
C GLY A 228 19.02 27.97 -42.28
N LEU A 229 20.18 28.52 -41.89
CA LEU A 229 20.34 29.86 -41.31
C LEU A 229 19.62 30.11 -39.95
N ALA A 230 20.20 29.90 -38.77
CA ALA A 230 21.49 30.38 -38.27
C ALA A 230 22.03 31.65 -38.98
N LYS A 231 21.39 32.80 -38.73
CA LYS A 231 22.00 34.14 -38.82
C LYS A 231 21.40 35.05 -37.76
N LEU A 232 22.01 35.07 -36.57
CA LEU A 232 22.54 36.28 -35.91
C LEU A 232 23.09 35.91 -34.53
N PHE A 233 24.39 36.19 -34.38
CA PHE A 233 25.23 36.05 -33.17
C PHE A 233 25.87 34.69 -32.88
N SER A 234 26.78 34.32 -33.79
CA SER A 234 28.15 34.00 -33.38
C SER A 234 29.12 34.62 -34.39
N PHE A 235 30.01 35.50 -33.95
CA PHE A 235 31.31 35.61 -34.58
C PHE A 235 32.36 35.30 -33.51
N GLY A 236 32.99 34.15 -33.68
CA GLY A 236 34.39 33.93 -33.31
C GLY A 236 34.67 33.54 -31.86
N GLY A 237 34.51 32.25 -31.56
CA GLY A 237 35.50 31.60 -30.69
C GLY A 237 36.72 31.21 -31.53
N ARG A 238 37.93 31.37 -30.98
CA ARG A 238 38.88 30.25 -30.92
C ARG A 238 40.08 30.53 -29.99
N THR A 239 40.23 29.60 -29.05
CA THR A 239 41.49 29.03 -28.53
C THR A 239 42.55 29.98 -27.97
N PHE A 240 42.60 30.03 -26.64
CA PHE A 240 43.85 30.16 -25.90
C PHE A 240 44.42 28.76 -25.65
N MET A 241 45.50 28.42 -26.35
CA MET A 241 46.49 27.45 -25.90
C MET A 241 47.77 28.26 -25.67
N GLY A 242 48.41 28.06 -24.52
CA GLY A 242 49.60 28.81 -24.13
C GLY A 242 50.80 28.52 -25.03
N MET A 243 51.58 29.57 -25.30
CA MET A 243 53.03 29.46 -25.41
C MET A 243 53.63 30.83 -25.16
N GLY A 244 54.60 30.91 -24.25
CA GLY A 244 55.38 32.12 -24.03
C GLY A 244 56.35 32.36 -25.19
N ARG A 245 56.56 33.63 -25.51
CA ARG A 245 57.89 34.19 -25.81
C ARG A 245 57.81 35.71 -25.82
N GLY A 246 58.83 36.35 -25.24
CA GLY A 246 58.91 37.79 -25.11
C GLY A 246 59.16 38.52 -26.42
N GLY A 247 59.09 39.85 -26.34
CA GLY A 247 59.46 40.74 -27.42
C GLY A 247 58.94 42.15 -27.17
N PHE A 248 59.86 43.02 -26.75
CA PHE A 248 59.74 44.47 -26.76
C PHE A 248 59.20 44.99 -28.10
N SER A 249 58.37 46.05 -28.09
CA SER A 249 58.80 47.36 -28.61
C SER A 249 57.76 48.48 -28.40
N ARG A 250 58.32 49.62 -28.03
CA ARG A 250 57.94 51.04 -28.21
C ARG A 250 56.85 51.40 -29.23
N GLY A 251 56.11 52.45 -28.85
CA GLY A 251 55.38 53.40 -29.70
C GLY A 251 54.56 54.32 -28.79
N GLU A 252 55.15 55.37 -28.21
CA GLU A 252 55.13 56.75 -28.74
C GLU A 252 53.72 57.37 -28.79
N GLY A 253 53.46 58.25 -27.82
CA GLY A 253 52.31 59.16 -27.79
C GLY A 253 52.84 60.55 -27.48
N ASP A 254 52.93 61.35 -28.54
CA ASP A 254 53.30 62.77 -28.57
C ASP A 254 52.20 63.64 -27.95
N GLY A 255 52.61 64.76 -27.34
CA GLY A 255 51.71 65.62 -26.57
C GLY A 255 52.40 66.77 -25.81
N GLY A 256 53.14 67.62 -26.53
CA GLY A 256 53.05 69.09 -26.38
C GLY A 256 53.74 69.77 -25.19
N HIS A 257 54.91 70.33 -25.47
CA HIS A 257 55.71 71.24 -24.63
C HIS A 257 55.07 72.63 -24.40
N THR A 258 55.36 73.26 -23.25
CA THR A 258 56.13 74.52 -23.16
C THR A 258 56.30 75.02 -21.71
N PHE A 259 57.41 75.74 -21.50
CA PHE A 259 57.83 76.53 -20.34
C PHE A 259 58.58 75.85 -19.19
N GLY A 260 59.90 75.78 -19.38
CA GLY A 260 60.84 76.01 -18.30
C GLY A 260 60.92 77.50 -17.96
N ARG A 261 60.96 77.82 -16.66
CA ARG A 261 61.58 79.05 -16.15
C ARG A 261 62.17 78.78 -14.77
N SER A 262 63.46 79.05 -14.68
CA SER A 262 64.31 78.94 -13.50
C SER A 262 63.66 79.45 -12.22
N ARG A 263 63.66 78.63 -11.17
CA ARG A 263 63.53 79.10 -9.78
C ARG A 263 64.80 78.69 -9.04
N LYS A 264 65.52 79.71 -8.58
CA LYS A 264 66.72 79.63 -7.74
C LYS A 264 66.56 78.53 -6.69
N ARG A 265 67.44 77.53 -6.71
CA ARG A 265 67.61 76.58 -5.62
C ARG A 265 68.13 77.37 -4.41
N ASN A 266 67.33 77.42 -3.35
CA ASN A 266 67.84 77.71 -2.00
C ASN A 266 68.87 76.62 -1.66
N GLY A 267 70.03 77.01 -1.14
CA GLY A 267 71.11 76.08 -0.80
C GLY A 267 70.73 75.16 0.38
N PRO A 268 71.45 74.03 0.56
CA PRO A 268 71.23 73.08 1.66
C PRO A 268 71.33 73.70 3.07
N ASP A 269 72.00 74.86 3.21
CA ASP A 269 72.16 75.55 4.50
C ASP A 269 70.92 76.33 4.95
N ASP A 270 70.12 76.89 4.02
CA ASP A 270 68.86 77.57 4.35
C ASP A 270 67.77 76.59 4.79
N LEU A 271 67.77 75.38 4.22
CA LEU A 271 66.83 74.31 4.60
C LEU A 271 67.14 73.75 5.99
N LYS A 272 68.43 73.60 6.36
CA LYS A 272 68.83 73.18 7.72
C LYS A 272 68.50 74.24 8.77
N ASN A 273 68.73 75.51 8.47
CA ASN A 273 68.37 76.63 9.34
C ASN A 273 66.86 76.76 9.53
N LEU A 274 66.07 76.51 8.48
CA LEU A 274 64.62 76.46 8.56
C LEU A 274 64.14 75.26 9.41
N GLN A 275 64.71 74.08 9.19
CA GLN A 275 64.35 72.87 9.96
C GLN A 275 64.66 73.03 11.45
N THR A 276 65.82 73.57 11.80
CA THR A 276 66.19 73.84 13.22
C THR A 276 65.21 74.81 13.89
N LYS A 277 64.70 75.81 13.16
CA LYS A 277 63.67 76.73 13.65
C LYS A 277 62.31 76.04 13.80
N ARG A 278 61.97 75.13 12.88
CA ARG A 278 60.76 74.30 12.97
C ARG A 278 60.80 73.35 14.16
N ASP A 279 61.92 72.68 14.42
CA ASP A 279 62.09 71.78 15.56
C ASP A 279 61.92 72.52 16.90
N ARG A 280 62.46 73.74 17.02
CA ARG A 280 62.23 74.60 18.20
C ARG A 280 60.78 75.01 18.37
N GLU A 281 60.05 75.28 17.28
CA GLU A 281 58.61 75.54 17.34
C GLU A 281 57.79 74.29 17.68
N LEU A 282 58.21 73.10 17.25
CA LEU A 282 57.59 71.83 17.65
C LEU A 282 57.84 71.53 19.14
N GLU A 283 59.03 71.82 19.67
CA GLU A 283 59.30 71.76 21.12
C GLU A 283 58.49 72.80 21.89
N ARG A 284 58.33 74.01 21.35
CA ARG A 284 57.45 75.05 21.94
C ARG A 284 56.02 74.54 22.02
N LEU A 285 55.51 73.94 20.94
CA LEU A 285 54.18 73.33 20.89
C LEU A 285 54.02 72.21 21.92
N LEU A 286 54.99 71.30 22.03
CA LEU A 286 54.98 70.21 23.02
C LEU A 286 54.93 70.75 24.46
N ARG A 287 55.72 71.77 24.79
CA ARG A 287 55.68 72.43 26.10
C ARG A 287 54.37 73.19 26.34
N LEU A 288 53.77 73.70 25.28
CA LEU A 288 52.48 74.38 25.35
C LEU A 288 51.35 73.40 25.69
N PHE A 289 51.42 72.16 25.20
CA PHE A 289 50.51 71.08 25.61
C PHE A 289 50.59 70.76 27.11
N ASP A 290 51.74 70.99 27.75
CA ASP A 290 51.93 70.76 29.19
C ASP A 290 51.46 71.95 30.06
N THR A 291 51.35 73.16 29.49
CA THR A 291 51.05 74.40 30.24
C THR A 291 49.68 75.00 29.94
N ASN A 292 49.27 75.08 28.66
CA ASN A 292 47.95 75.58 28.25
C ASN A 292 47.39 74.77 27.07
N LEU A 293 46.58 73.77 27.41
CA LEU A 293 46.09 72.75 26.50
C LEU A 293 45.16 73.28 25.39
N SER A 294 44.25 74.19 25.73
CA SER A 294 43.34 74.80 24.74
C SER A 294 44.08 75.71 23.76
N GLU A 295 45.11 76.39 24.22
CA GLU A 295 45.94 77.25 23.40
C GLU A 295 46.86 76.43 22.49
N ALA A 296 47.41 75.32 23.00
CA ALA A 296 48.22 74.39 22.21
C ALA A 296 47.47 73.82 20.99
N LEU A 297 46.19 73.47 21.14
CA LEU A 297 45.37 72.93 20.05
C LEU A 297 45.22 73.90 18.87
N LYS A 298 45.23 75.21 19.11
CA LYS A 298 45.17 76.24 18.05
C LYS A 298 46.43 76.27 17.19
N PHE A 299 47.55 75.75 17.67
CA PHE A 299 48.81 75.68 16.93
C PHE A 299 49.16 74.25 16.48
N ALA A 300 48.34 73.26 16.83
CA ALA A 300 48.56 71.84 16.57
C ALA A 300 48.62 71.52 15.07
N ILE A 301 49.60 70.75 14.62
CA ILE A 301 49.74 70.32 13.22
C ILE A 301 49.18 68.92 12.98
N PRO A 302 48.64 68.62 11.77
CA PRO A 302 48.23 67.27 11.40
C PRO A 302 49.46 66.35 11.32
N LEU A 303 49.32 65.12 11.84
CA LEU A 303 50.38 64.11 11.79
C LEU A 303 50.24 63.15 10.60
N GLN A 304 49.16 63.28 9.82
CA GLN A 304 49.03 62.60 8.53
C GLN A 304 49.81 63.34 7.45
N ASP A 305 50.49 62.56 6.62
CA ASP A 305 51.04 63.05 5.35
C ASP A 305 49.91 63.20 4.34
N ASN A 306 49.08 64.24 4.51
CA ASN A 306 48.06 64.61 3.54
C ASN A 306 48.71 65.35 2.36
N GLY A 307 49.64 64.67 1.69
CA GLY A 307 50.34 65.11 0.50
C GLY A 307 49.45 65.14 -0.76
N ALA A 308 48.33 65.86 -0.71
CA ALA A 308 47.47 66.08 -1.87
C ALA A 308 46.66 67.39 -1.85
N GLY A 309 47.13 68.43 -1.16
CA GLY A 309 46.67 69.79 -1.45
C GLY A 309 47.19 70.20 -2.83
N ARG A 310 46.33 70.73 -3.73
CA ARG A 310 46.79 71.33 -5.00
C ARG A 310 47.53 72.64 -4.71
N GLY A 311 48.82 72.54 -4.42
CA GLY A 311 49.73 73.67 -4.22
C GLY A 311 50.46 73.63 -2.87
N THR A 312 51.71 74.07 -2.86
CA THR A 312 52.54 74.24 -1.65
C THR A 312 52.50 75.70 -1.22
N ALA A 313 52.16 75.98 0.04
CA ALA A 313 52.34 77.33 0.59
C ALA A 313 53.84 77.65 0.75
N SER A 314 54.19 78.93 0.91
CA SER A 314 55.58 79.31 1.16
C SER A 314 56.03 78.74 2.53
N PRO A 315 57.21 78.11 2.62
CA PRO A 315 57.72 77.56 3.87
C PRO A 315 57.80 78.61 4.97
N SER A 316 57.18 78.32 6.11
CA SER A 316 57.16 79.16 7.29
C SER A 316 57.94 78.53 8.44
N ALA A 317 58.46 79.38 9.32
CA ALA A 317 59.17 78.97 10.53
C ALA A 317 58.31 79.09 11.79
N ARG A 318 57.00 79.37 11.67
CA ARG A 318 56.06 79.54 12.79
C ARG A 318 54.75 78.83 12.49
N LEU A 319 54.14 78.25 13.52
CA LEU A 319 52.83 77.61 13.43
C LEU A 319 51.73 78.68 13.42
N GLY A 320 50.85 78.62 12.42
CA GLY A 320 49.68 79.51 12.33
C GLY A 320 48.53 79.05 13.24
N GLU A 321 47.74 80.02 13.73
CA GLU A 321 46.54 79.74 14.53
C GLU A 321 45.43 79.15 13.65
N ARG A 322 44.76 78.10 14.15
CA ARG A 322 43.62 77.44 13.50
C ARG A 322 42.44 77.29 14.44
N SER A 323 41.25 77.19 13.88
CA SER A 323 40.06 76.81 14.63
C SER A 323 40.18 75.38 15.14
N THR A 324 39.77 75.16 16.38
CA THR A 324 39.79 73.85 17.08
C THR A 324 38.44 73.12 17.02
N ASP A 325 37.44 73.74 16.38
CA ASP A 325 36.12 73.14 16.21
C ASP A 325 36.08 72.30 14.94
N PHE A 326 35.43 71.14 15.03
CA PHE A 326 35.25 70.27 13.88
C PHE A 326 34.38 70.96 12.81
N ASN A 327 34.92 71.09 11.60
CA ASN A 327 34.20 71.57 10.43
C ASN A 327 34.53 70.70 9.21
N MET A 328 33.49 70.13 8.59
CA MET A 328 33.65 69.25 7.43
C MET A 328 34.23 69.94 6.19
N GLY A 329 33.94 71.22 5.96
CA GLY A 329 34.49 71.95 4.81
C GLY A 329 36.00 72.19 4.88
N SER A 330 36.58 72.07 6.08
CA SER A 330 38.04 72.14 6.29
C SER A 330 38.73 70.78 6.19
N LEU A 331 37.96 69.68 6.27
CA LEU A 331 38.45 68.32 6.18
C LEU A 331 38.82 68.07 4.70
N PHE A 332 40.10 67.81 4.42
CA PHE A 332 40.65 67.69 3.05
C PHE A 332 40.58 68.96 2.19
N SER A 333 40.67 70.16 2.79
CA SER A 333 40.63 71.42 2.04
C SER A 333 41.72 71.52 0.95
N ASN A 334 41.35 71.96 -0.25
CA ASN A 334 42.24 72.15 -1.41
C ASN A 334 43.12 73.42 -1.33
N ARG A 335 43.38 73.95 -0.13
CA ARG A 335 44.20 75.16 0.03
C ARG A 335 45.69 74.80 0.00
N PRO A 336 46.58 75.66 -0.54
CA PRO A 336 48.01 75.45 -0.41
C PRO A 336 48.41 75.36 1.06
N VAL A 337 49.06 74.27 1.44
CA VAL A 337 49.52 74.05 2.84
C VAL A 337 51.05 73.98 2.85
N ASP A 338 51.66 74.44 3.93
CA ASP A 338 53.08 74.26 4.19
C ASP A 338 53.28 72.86 4.82
N GLY A 339 54.00 71.97 4.14
CA GLY A 339 54.30 70.63 4.65
C GLY A 339 55.37 70.71 5.74
N TRP A 340 54.98 70.46 6.99
CA TRP A 340 55.92 70.32 8.10
C TRP A 340 56.40 68.86 8.17
N SER A 341 57.67 68.61 7.86
CA SER A 341 58.30 67.31 8.07
C SER A 341 58.65 67.18 9.56
N VAL A 342 57.88 66.34 10.26
CA VAL A 342 58.05 66.05 11.69
C VAL A 342 58.91 64.79 11.82
N GLY A 343 60.02 64.85 12.55
CA GLY A 343 60.85 63.67 12.84
C GLY A 343 60.11 62.64 13.71
N ASP A 344 60.49 61.36 13.59
CA ASP A 344 59.78 60.23 14.21
C ASP A 344 59.56 60.38 15.74
N ASP A 345 60.55 60.94 16.46
CA ASP A 345 60.48 61.18 17.90
C ASP A 345 59.44 62.24 18.28
N HIS A 346 59.40 63.36 17.56
CA HIS A 346 58.44 64.43 17.81
C HIS A 346 57.03 64.02 17.37
N GLY A 347 56.90 63.28 16.27
CA GLY A 347 55.62 62.77 15.78
C GLY A 347 54.96 61.81 16.75
N THR A 348 55.73 60.91 17.37
CA THR A 348 55.23 59.97 18.38
C THR A 348 54.74 60.69 19.64
N ARG A 349 55.52 61.65 20.15
CA ARG A 349 55.13 62.45 21.33
C ARG A 349 53.90 63.32 21.07
N LEU A 350 53.80 63.96 19.89
CA LEU A 350 52.63 64.74 19.50
C LEU A 350 51.38 63.85 19.36
N ARG A 351 51.52 62.65 18.78
CA ARG A 351 50.42 61.68 18.66
C ARG A 351 49.88 61.29 20.04
N GLN A 352 50.77 60.97 20.99
CA GLN A 352 50.36 60.63 22.35
C GLN A 352 49.60 61.79 23.02
N LYS A 353 50.12 63.02 22.92
CA LYS A 353 49.47 64.22 23.47
C LYS A 353 48.09 64.49 22.84
N TYR A 354 47.96 64.29 21.52
CA TYR A 354 46.68 64.40 20.84
C TYR A 354 45.68 63.33 21.28
N GLU A 355 46.12 62.07 21.45
CA GLU A 355 45.25 61.00 21.94
C GLU A 355 44.78 61.23 23.38
N GLU A 356 45.68 61.65 24.27
CA GLU A 356 45.35 62.04 25.65
C GLU A 356 44.32 63.16 25.67
N GLN A 357 44.51 64.18 24.82
CA GLN A 357 43.60 65.31 24.80
C GLN A 357 42.26 65.01 24.12
N ALA A 358 42.24 64.15 23.10
CA ALA A 358 40.99 63.73 22.48
C ALA A 358 40.12 62.93 23.47
N LYS A 359 40.74 62.09 24.31
CA LYS A 359 40.04 61.38 25.39
C LYS A 359 39.45 62.36 26.40
N LYS A 360 40.27 63.29 26.90
CA LYS A 360 39.83 64.30 27.86
C LYS A 360 38.70 65.18 27.30
N ALA A 361 38.82 65.65 26.06
CA ALA A 361 37.75 66.40 25.40
C ALA A 361 36.45 65.59 25.21
N THR A 362 36.54 64.26 25.10
CA THR A 362 35.38 63.37 25.06
C THR A 362 34.72 63.23 26.43
N GLU A 363 35.53 63.11 27.49
CA GLU A 363 35.06 63.06 28.89
C GLU A 363 34.42 64.38 29.34
N ASP A 364 34.98 65.51 28.90
CA ASP A 364 34.49 66.86 29.16
C ASP A 364 33.21 67.20 28.35
N GLY A 365 32.69 66.27 27.53
CA GLY A 365 31.50 66.46 26.70
C GLY A 365 31.71 67.35 25.46
N ASN A 366 32.94 67.80 25.19
CA ASN A 366 33.27 68.60 24.01
C ASN A 366 33.55 67.71 22.78
N HIS A 367 32.52 67.01 22.33
CA HIS A 367 32.62 66.00 21.28
C HIS A 367 33.07 66.57 19.93
N ARG A 368 32.77 67.84 19.61
CA ARG A 368 33.26 68.50 18.38
C ARG A 368 34.77 68.72 18.40
N GLN A 369 35.32 69.15 19.53
CA GLN A 369 36.77 69.33 19.69
C GLN A 369 37.50 67.98 19.66
N ALA A 370 36.95 66.96 20.30
CA ALA A 370 37.50 65.60 20.24
C ALA A 370 37.47 65.03 18.80
N ALA A 371 36.36 65.22 18.07
CA ALA A 371 36.26 64.84 16.67
C ALA A 371 37.22 65.61 15.76
N TYR A 372 37.47 66.90 16.05
CA TYR A 372 38.50 67.68 15.37
C TYR A 372 39.88 67.05 15.56
N ILE A 373 40.26 66.69 16.78
CA ILE A 373 41.56 66.08 17.06
C ILE A 373 41.67 64.72 16.35
N TYR A 374 40.64 63.86 16.44
CA TYR A 374 40.67 62.56 15.78
C TYR A 374 40.72 62.69 14.24
N ALA A 375 39.90 63.54 13.63
CA ALA A 375 39.81 63.64 12.16
C ALA A 375 40.93 64.50 11.53
N HIS A 376 41.18 65.70 12.06
CA HIS A 376 42.09 66.68 11.45
C HIS A 376 43.54 66.52 11.91
N LEU A 377 43.79 66.08 13.14
CA LEU A 377 45.14 65.99 13.68
C LEU A 377 45.72 64.57 13.61
N LEU A 378 44.94 63.58 14.03
CA LEU A 378 45.35 62.16 14.05
C LEU A 378 45.00 61.43 12.76
N GLY A 379 44.02 61.92 11.99
CA GLY A 379 43.58 61.30 10.76
C GLY A 379 42.72 60.04 10.92
N ASP A 380 42.26 59.78 12.14
CA ASP A 380 41.37 58.66 12.47
C ASP A 380 39.91 59.09 12.31
N LEU A 381 39.43 58.99 11.07
CA LEU A 381 38.06 59.29 10.70
C LEU A 381 37.04 58.39 11.42
N ASN A 382 37.39 57.13 11.71
CA ASN A 382 36.47 56.20 12.38
C ASN A 382 36.20 56.61 13.83
N ARG A 383 37.25 56.97 14.59
CA ARG A 383 37.09 57.47 15.96
C ARG A 383 36.37 58.80 15.98
N ALA A 384 36.67 59.69 15.03
CA ALA A 384 35.97 60.97 14.91
C ALA A 384 34.47 60.78 14.68
N ALA A 385 34.08 59.88 13.75
CA ALA A 385 32.67 59.56 13.49
C ALA A 385 31.95 59.07 14.75
N LYS A 386 32.57 58.14 15.49
CA LYS A 386 32.01 57.58 16.73
C LYS A 386 31.83 58.62 17.83
N VAL A 387 32.81 59.51 18.00
CA VAL A 387 32.71 60.57 19.02
C VAL A 387 31.63 61.58 18.66
N LEU A 388 31.46 61.90 17.36
CA LEU A 388 30.35 62.73 16.90
C LEU A 388 29.00 62.05 17.12
N GLU A 389 28.89 60.73 16.86
CA GLU A 389 27.69 59.93 17.14
C GLU A 389 27.35 59.96 18.64
N TRP A 390 28.32 59.73 19.52
CA TRP A 390 28.14 59.83 20.98
C TRP A 390 27.71 61.23 21.43
N GLY A 391 28.26 62.26 20.79
CA GLY A 391 27.87 63.65 21.02
C GLY A 391 26.54 64.07 20.41
N ARG A 392 25.78 63.13 19.82
CA ARG A 392 24.50 63.37 19.12
C ARG A 392 24.61 64.31 17.91
N PHE A 393 25.81 64.47 17.36
CA PHE A 393 26.08 65.23 16.12
C PHE A 393 25.86 64.35 14.90
N TYR A 394 24.65 63.81 14.79
CA TYR A 394 24.30 62.74 13.87
C TYR A 394 24.49 63.08 12.38
N HIS A 395 24.15 64.30 11.95
CA HIS A 395 24.32 64.71 10.55
C HIS A 395 25.78 64.78 10.11
N GLU A 396 26.65 65.30 10.99
CA GLU A 396 28.09 65.44 10.76
C GLU A 396 28.77 64.06 10.78
N ALA A 397 28.38 63.19 11.72
CA ALA A 397 28.80 61.80 11.75
C ALA A 397 28.37 61.03 10.50
N ALA A 398 27.09 61.16 10.09
CA ALA A 398 26.53 60.46 8.93
C ALA A 398 27.21 60.87 7.61
N THR A 399 27.50 62.16 7.43
CA THR A 399 28.20 62.64 6.24
C THR A 399 29.63 62.09 6.19
N LEU A 400 30.30 62.00 7.34
CA LEU A 400 31.63 61.42 7.43
C LEU A 400 31.62 59.91 7.13
N TYR A 401 30.62 59.18 7.62
CA TYR A 401 30.38 57.77 7.28
C TYR A 401 30.13 57.59 5.77
N LEU A 402 29.29 58.41 5.16
CA LEU A 402 28.88 58.27 3.76
C LEU A 402 30.00 58.65 2.78
N ASN A 403 30.56 59.86 2.92
CA ASN A 403 31.44 60.45 1.91
C ASN A 403 32.90 60.01 2.06
N HIS A 404 33.38 59.82 3.31
CA HIS A 404 34.80 59.57 3.57
C HIS A 404 35.09 58.12 3.96
N LEU A 405 34.27 57.52 4.83
CA LEU A 405 34.43 56.12 5.24
C LEU A 405 33.78 55.12 4.28
N LYS A 406 32.92 55.60 3.35
CA LYS A 406 32.15 54.78 2.41
C LYS A 406 31.36 53.67 3.11
N GLN A 407 30.78 54.01 4.25
CA GLN A 407 29.98 53.17 5.15
C GLN A 407 28.52 53.66 5.13
N PRO A 408 27.75 53.30 4.08
CA PRO A 408 26.41 53.86 3.86
C PRO A 408 25.40 53.40 4.92
N LEU A 409 25.51 52.18 5.44
CA LEU A 409 24.55 51.66 6.43
C LEU A 409 24.69 52.35 7.79
N GLU A 410 25.92 52.64 8.19
CA GLU A 410 26.28 53.40 9.40
C GLU A 410 25.83 54.85 9.27
N ALA A 411 26.00 55.45 8.09
CA ALA A 411 25.46 56.78 7.79
C ALA A 411 23.93 56.81 7.89
N ALA A 412 23.24 55.81 7.34
CA ALA A 412 21.79 55.69 7.42
C ALA A 412 21.29 55.56 8.86
N ARG A 413 21.98 54.78 9.70
CA ARG A 413 21.68 54.67 11.15
C ARG A 413 21.84 56.02 11.84
N CYS A 414 22.93 56.74 11.58
CA CYS A 414 23.14 58.07 12.14
C CYS A 414 22.04 59.04 11.71
N TYR A 415 21.64 59.04 10.44
CA TYR A 415 20.52 59.87 9.98
C TYR A 415 19.19 59.48 10.65
N GLU A 416 18.94 58.19 10.90
CA GLU A 416 17.77 57.71 11.64
C GLU A 416 17.77 58.22 13.08
N GLU A 417 18.88 58.06 13.82
CA GLU A 417 19.01 58.54 15.20
C GLU A 417 18.94 60.07 15.29
N GLY A 418 19.40 60.77 14.26
CA GLY A 418 19.28 62.22 14.11
C GLY A 418 17.88 62.71 13.68
N GLY A 419 16.90 61.83 13.49
CA GLY A 419 15.55 62.17 13.06
C GLY A 419 15.42 62.57 11.58
N LEU A 420 16.50 62.48 10.80
CA LEU A 420 16.55 62.78 9.36
C LEU A 420 16.11 61.55 8.55
N LEU A 421 14.86 61.14 8.77
CA LEU A 421 14.34 59.87 8.26
C LEU A 421 14.33 59.76 6.73
N LEU A 422 14.14 60.86 6.00
CA LEU A 422 14.14 60.86 4.53
C LEU A 422 15.52 60.55 3.94
N ASP A 423 16.59 61.08 4.53
CA ASP A 423 17.96 60.78 4.12
C ASP A 423 18.34 59.33 4.45
N ALA A 424 17.92 58.84 5.61
CA ALA A 424 18.08 57.44 6.00
C ALA A 424 17.34 56.50 5.03
N ILE A 425 16.09 56.81 4.69
CA ILE A 425 15.26 56.05 3.75
C ILE A 425 15.92 55.97 2.37
N ARG A 426 16.47 57.07 1.84
CA ARG A 426 17.17 57.06 0.54
C ARG A 426 18.30 56.04 0.54
N ILE A 427 19.14 56.06 1.57
CA ILE A 427 20.29 55.15 1.66
C ILE A 427 19.82 53.70 1.89
N TYR A 428 18.82 53.46 2.76
CA TYR A 428 18.30 52.11 2.96
C TYR A 428 17.65 51.52 1.72
N LYS A 429 17.01 52.35 0.86
CA LYS A 429 16.50 51.92 -0.46
C LYS A 429 17.65 51.48 -1.38
N GLU A 430 18.70 52.28 -1.50
CA GLU A 430 19.87 51.98 -2.34
C GLU A 430 20.61 50.72 -1.86
N GLN A 431 20.66 50.48 -0.55
CA GLN A 431 21.27 49.28 0.05
C GLN A 431 20.33 48.07 0.13
N GLU A 432 19.15 48.14 -0.51
CA GLU A 432 18.11 47.11 -0.51
C GLU A 432 17.65 46.67 0.90
N LYS A 433 17.72 47.54 1.91
CA LYS A 433 17.23 47.26 3.27
C LYS A 433 15.73 47.54 3.34
N PHE A 434 14.95 46.71 2.64
CA PHE A 434 13.51 46.93 2.41
C PHE A 434 12.65 46.92 3.68
N GLU A 435 12.88 46.00 4.63
CA GLU A 435 12.10 45.95 5.89
C GLU A 435 12.29 47.24 6.70
N LYS A 436 13.54 47.65 6.91
CA LYS A 436 13.87 48.89 7.64
C LYS A 436 13.32 50.13 6.94
N THR A 437 13.35 50.15 5.60
CA THR A 437 12.72 51.21 4.80
C THR A 437 11.21 51.26 5.04
N GLY A 438 10.54 50.11 5.07
CA GLY A 438 9.12 50.00 5.38
C GLY A 438 8.80 50.52 6.79
N ASP A 439 9.60 50.14 7.79
CA ASP A 439 9.45 50.59 9.18
C ASP A 439 9.51 52.13 9.29
N LEU A 440 10.50 52.76 8.65
CA LEU A 440 10.63 54.22 8.65
C LEU A 440 9.50 54.92 7.89
N LEU A 441 9.00 54.34 6.79
CA LEU A 441 7.86 54.88 6.06
C LEU A 441 6.56 54.77 6.87
N MET A 442 6.39 53.69 7.63
CA MET A 442 5.27 53.55 8.57
C MET A 442 5.34 54.60 9.67
N GLN A 443 6.54 54.88 10.21
CA GLN A 443 6.74 55.96 11.18
C GLN A 443 6.41 57.34 10.61
N LEU A 444 6.65 57.56 9.31
CA LEU A 444 6.25 58.78 8.59
C LEU A 444 4.78 58.79 8.15
N SER A 445 3.95 57.83 8.61
CA SER A 445 2.54 57.68 8.25
C SER A 445 2.28 57.45 6.75
N GLN A 446 3.29 57.03 5.97
CA GLN A 446 3.16 56.68 4.55
C GLN A 446 2.84 55.19 4.39
N THR A 447 1.63 54.80 4.80
CA THR A 447 1.22 53.40 4.93
C THR A 447 1.27 52.63 3.62
N GLY A 448 0.81 53.22 2.51
CA GLY A 448 0.79 52.57 1.19
C GLY A 448 2.20 52.19 0.69
N SER A 449 3.14 53.14 0.76
CA SER A 449 4.53 52.88 0.39
C SER A 449 5.21 51.94 1.38
N GLY A 450 4.94 52.07 2.68
CA GLY A 450 5.47 51.15 3.70
C GLY A 450 5.09 49.69 3.43
N GLN A 451 3.81 49.42 3.09
CA GLN A 451 3.35 48.08 2.73
C GLN A 451 4.05 47.52 1.48
N GLN A 452 4.28 48.36 0.45
CA GLN A 452 5.02 47.95 -0.74
C GLN A 452 6.46 47.53 -0.41
N TYR A 453 7.13 48.24 0.49
CA TYR A 453 8.49 47.88 0.92
C TYR A 453 8.51 46.61 1.76
N TYR A 454 7.49 46.33 2.57
CA TYR A 454 7.36 45.04 3.24
C TYR A 454 7.11 43.89 2.23
N GLN A 455 6.35 44.12 1.16
CA GLN A 455 6.23 43.14 0.07
C GLN A 455 7.59 42.87 -0.58
N LEU A 456 8.36 43.91 -0.91
CA LEU A 456 9.71 43.74 -1.47
C LEU A 456 10.66 42.99 -0.52
N ALA A 457 10.55 43.23 0.79
CA ALA A 457 11.29 42.49 1.81
C ALA A 457 10.89 41.00 1.81
N THR A 458 9.59 40.73 1.77
CA THR A 458 9.02 39.37 1.69
C THR A 458 9.53 38.65 0.45
N ASP A 459 9.44 39.29 -0.74
CA ASP A 459 9.90 38.74 -2.01
C ASP A 459 11.41 38.44 -1.99
N ARG A 460 12.20 39.28 -1.31
CA ARG A 460 13.63 39.05 -1.13
C ARG A 460 13.90 37.82 -0.27
N SER A 461 13.19 37.66 0.85
CA SER A 461 13.32 36.47 1.73
C SER A 461 12.87 35.21 1.00
N LEU A 462 11.80 35.27 0.20
CA LEU A 462 11.36 34.18 -0.68
C LEU A 462 12.39 33.81 -1.75
N ARG A 463 13.05 34.79 -2.39
CA ARG A 463 14.15 34.53 -3.35
C ARG A 463 15.33 33.82 -2.69
N LYS A 464 15.59 34.10 -1.41
CA LYS A 464 16.60 33.40 -0.60
C LYS A 464 16.12 32.04 -0.06
N LYS A 465 14.86 31.69 -0.32
CA LYS A 465 14.19 30.48 0.19
C LYS A 465 14.02 30.47 1.71
N ASP A 466 14.01 31.64 2.33
CA ASP A 466 13.73 31.82 3.76
C ASP A 466 12.24 32.13 3.95
N PHE A 467 11.44 31.06 4.05
CA PHE A 467 9.99 31.15 4.21
C PHE A 467 9.57 31.58 5.62
N LEU A 468 10.41 31.32 6.62
CA LEU A 468 10.14 31.70 8.02
C LEU A 468 10.22 33.21 8.20
N ASP A 469 11.27 33.84 7.67
CA ASP A 469 11.42 35.29 7.73
C ASP A 469 10.37 36.01 6.85
N ALA A 470 10.08 35.47 5.66
CA ALA A 470 9.00 35.98 4.81
C ALA A 470 7.64 36.00 5.54
N ALA A 471 7.28 34.88 6.17
CA ALA A 471 6.05 34.77 6.94
C ALA A 471 6.03 35.66 8.19
N ARG A 472 7.18 35.84 8.87
CA ARG A 472 7.32 36.78 9.99
C ARG A 472 7.00 38.21 9.55
N ILE A 473 7.54 38.66 8.42
CA ILE A 473 7.29 40.01 7.90
C ILE A 473 5.80 40.17 7.55
N GLN A 474 5.18 39.19 6.89
CA GLN A 474 3.75 39.22 6.56
C GLN A 474 2.87 39.27 7.82
N HIS A 475 3.16 38.42 8.80
CA HIS A 475 2.40 38.34 10.05
C HIS A 475 2.59 39.61 10.92
N ASP A 476 3.83 39.95 11.27
CA ASP A 476 4.13 40.97 12.29
C ASP A 476 4.05 42.40 11.72
N LYS A 477 4.53 42.61 10.49
CA LYS A 477 4.68 43.95 9.90
C LYS A 477 3.51 44.33 9.00
N ARG A 478 3.06 43.40 8.15
CA ARG A 478 1.90 43.64 7.27
C ARG A 478 0.57 43.40 7.95
N LYS A 479 0.56 42.70 9.09
CA LYS A 479 -0.65 42.27 9.82
C LYS A 479 -1.56 41.42 8.95
N ASP A 480 -0.95 40.58 8.10
CA ASP A 480 -1.64 39.68 7.18
C ASP A 480 -1.27 38.22 7.54
N PRO A 481 -2.00 37.63 8.51
CA PRO A 481 -1.69 36.30 9.01
C PRO A 481 -2.08 35.19 8.02
N ASP A 482 -3.07 35.42 7.15
CA ASP A 482 -3.48 34.46 6.11
C ASP A 482 -2.39 34.30 5.05
N ALA A 483 -1.83 35.41 4.56
CA ALA A 483 -0.70 35.36 3.61
C ALA A 483 0.56 34.73 4.23
N ALA A 484 0.78 34.94 5.54
CA ALA A 484 1.86 34.29 6.28
C ALA A 484 1.65 32.76 6.35
N CYS A 485 0.43 32.32 6.64
CA CYS A 485 0.05 30.90 6.65
C CYS A 485 0.28 30.24 5.28
N GLU A 486 -0.15 30.86 4.18
CA GLU A 486 0.11 30.33 2.83
C GLU A 486 1.61 30.19 2.53
N THR A 487 2.41 31.16 2.96
CA THR A 487 3.86 31.16 2.75
C THR A 487 4.55 30.05 3.53
N LEU A 488 4.12 29.82 4.78
CA LEU A 488 4.63 28.72 5.62
C LEU A 488 4.26 27.35 5.04
N LEU A 489 3.04 27.19 4.51
CA LEU A 489 2.62 25.96 3.84
C LEU A 489 3.46 25.68 2.57
N LYS A 490 3.79 26.70 1.78
CA LYS A 490 4.72 26.55 0.65
C LYS A 490 6.10 26.09 1.11
N GLY A 491 6.59 26.64 2.24
CA GLY A 491 7.85 26.20 2.87
C GLY A 491 7.83 24.73 3.29
N TRP A 492 6.71 24.25 3.84
CA TRP A 492 6.48 22.83 4.16
C TRP A 492 6.50 21.94 2.91
N GLN A 493 5.70 22.29 1.89
CA GLN A 493 5.60 21.54 0.63
C GLN A 493 6.94 21.44 -0.11
N MET A 494 7.73 22.52 -0.11
CA MET A 494 9.03 22.55 -0.76
C MET A 494 10.17 22.02 0.13
N ASN A 495 9.88 21.61 1.37
CA ASN A 495 10.81 21.06 2.35
C ASN A 495 11.98 21.99 2.76
N TYR A 496 11.76 23.32 2.78
CA TYR A 496 12.75 24.29 3.28
C TYR A 496 12.42 24.65 4.74
N ASP A 497 13.23 24.16 5.69
CA ASP A 497 12.95 24.25 7.14
C ASP A 497 11.51 23.81 7.49
N GLY A 498 10.98 22.81 6.75
CA GLY A 498 9.55 22.49 6.72
C GLY A 498 8.94 22.27 8.11
N VAL A 499 9.62 21.55 9.01
CA VAL A 499 9.14 21.30 10.38
C VAL A 499 8.91 22.61 11.15
N LYS A 500 9.82 23.58 11.04
CA LYS A 500 9.68 24.88 11.70
C LYS A 500 8.55 25.68 11.05
N CYS A 501 8.43 25.62 9.72
CA CYS A 501 7.36 26.29 8.98
C CYS A 501 5.98 25.77 9.40
N LEU A 502 5.81 24.45 9.48
CA LEU A 502 4.56 23.82 9.87
C LEU A 502 4.21 24.11 11.34
N ASN A 503 5.17 24.04 12.26
CA ASN A 503 4.94 24.42 13.66
C ASN A 503 4.48 25.89 13.79
N ARG A 504 5.10 26.79 13.03
CA ARG A 504 4.69 28.21 13.04
C ARG A 504 3.31 28.39 12.42
N TYR A 505 2.98 27.65 11.35
CA TYR A 505 1.67 27.64 10.71
C TYR A 505 0.57 27.20 11.68
N LEU A 506 0.79 26.09 12.40
CA LEU A 506 -0.17 25.57 13.38
C LEU A 506 -0.40 26.57 14.51
N LYS A 507 0.67 27.21 15.00
CA LYS A 507 0.57 28.25 16.04
C LYS A 507 -0.25 29.45 15.58
N ILE A 508 0.06 30.03 14.42
CA ILE A 508 -0.69 31.17 13.86
C ILE A 508 -2.15 30.77 13.59
N SER A 509 -2.37 29.58 13.03
CA SER A 509 -3.72 29.08 12.72
C SER A 509 -4.57 28.90 13.99
N ASN A 510 -3.97 28.42 15.09
CA ASN A 510 -4.64 28.25 16.38
C ASN A 510 -4.94 29.61 17.05
N GLU A 511 -4.07 30.62 16.86
CA GLU A 511 -4.29 31.98 17.36
C GLU A 511 -5.39 32.71 16.57
N LEU A 512 -5.52 32.46 15.26
CA LEU A 512 -6.55 33.09 14.42
C LEU A 512 -7.94 32.49 14.60
N ASP A 513 -8.04 31.17 14.51
CA ASP A 513 -9.32 30.46 14.51
C ASP A 513 -9.12 29.05 15.06
N LYS A 514 -9.33 28.95 16.39
CA LYS A 514 -9.19 27.71 17.13
C LYS A 514 -10.24 26.67 16.72
N GLU A 515 -11.43 27.08 16.29
CA GLU A 515 -12.52 26.17 15.93
C GLU A 515 -12.23 25.47 14.60
N ARG A 516 -11.72 26.20 13.60
CA ARG A 516 -11.38 25.65 12.28
C ARG A 516 -10.00 24.99 12.20
N LEU A 517 -9.28 24.86 13.32
CA LEU A 517 -7.97 24.22 13.33
C LEU A 517 -8.03 22.76 12.81
N ALA A 518 -9.11 22.04 13.12
CA ALA A 518 -9.32 20.68 12.65
C ALA A 518 -9.39 20.60 11.11
N GLU A 519 -10.15 21.50 10.47
CA GLU A 519 -10.27 21.60 9.01
C GLU A 519 -8.93 21.94 8.35
N LYS A 520 -8.16 22.85 8.98
CA LYS A 520 -6.83 23.24 8.49
C LYS A 520 -5.83 22.08 8.57
N ILE A 521 -5.85 21.29 9.65
CA ILE A 521 -5.00 20.09 9.78
C ILE A 521 -5.37 19.06 8.71
N GLU A 522 -6.68 18.87 8.46
CA GLU A 522 -7.17 17.97 7.41
C GLU A 522 -6.66 18.36 6.02
N LEU A 523 -6.75 19.66 5.70
CA LEU A 523 -6.25 20.21 4.43
C LEU A 523 -4.75 19.98 4.27
N VAL A 524 -3.97 20.16 5.34
CA VAL A 524 -2.51 19.94 5.30
C VAL A 524 -2.19 18.47 5.04
N TYR A 525 -2.89 17.54 5.69
CA TYR A 525 -2.71 16.11 5.51
C TYR A 525 -3.09 15.63 4.10
N THR A 526 -4.26 16.03 3.62
CA THR A 526 -4.84 15.53 2.36
C THR A 526 -4.26 16.18 1.11
N GLU A 527 -4.06 17.50 1.10
CA GLU A 527 -3.68 18.24 -0.11
C GLU A 527 -2.25 18.76 -0.12
N LYS A 528 -1.65 19.01 1.06
CA LYS A 528 -0.39 19.78 1.16
C LYS A 528 0.81 18.96 1.66
N THR A 529 0.66 17.65 1.85
CA THR A 529 1.75 16.80 2.35
C THR A 529 2.03 15.65 1.39
N ALA A 530 3.29 15.50 0.97
CA ALA A 530 3.71 14.37 0.15
C ALA A 530 3.81 13.08 0.99
N PRO A 531 3.62 11.88 0.41
CA PRO A 531 3.67 10.61 1.15
C PRO A 531 4.95 10.39 1.98
N VAL A 532 6.09 10.90 1.49
CA VAL A 532 7.40 10.79 2.16
C VAL A 532 7.49 11.65 3.43
N GLN A 533 6.68 12.70 3.53
CA GLN A 533 6.67 13.64 4.66
C GLN A 533 5.63 13.31 5.73
N LEU A 534 4.82 12.26 5.55
CA LEU A 534 3.72 11.90 6.46
C LEU A 534 4.22 11.55 7.87
N GLU A 535 5.38 10.89 8.00
CA GLU A 535 5.98 10.61 9.31
C GLU A 535 6.34 11.91 10.04
N THR A 536 7.00 12.83 9.34
CA THR A 536 7.40 14.14 9.88
C THR A 536 6.18 14.99 10.23
N LEU A 537 5.12 14.95 9.42
CA LEU A 537 3.84 15.61 9.71
C LEU A 537 3.28 15.07 11.03
N LEU A 538 3.18 13.75 11.16
CA LEU A 538 2.63 13.11 12.36
C LEU A 538 3.41 13.52 13.62
N ASP A 539 4.74 13.49 13.57
CA ASP A 539 5.59 13.90 14.70
C ASP A 539 5.35 15.37 15.10
N THR A 540 5.20 16.28 14.13
CA THR A 540 4.89 17.69 14.42
C THR A 540 3.50 17.88 15.02
N LEU A 541 2.48 17.19 14.51
CA LEU A 541 1.12 17.25 15.04
C LEU A 541 1.06 16.72 16.47
N ILE A 542 1.77 15.64 16.78
CA ILE A 542 1.85 15.09 18.14
C ILE A 542 2.54 16.06 19.09
N GLY A 543 3.60 16.74 18.65
CA GLY A 543 4.28 17.77 19.43
C GLY A 543 3.39 18.97 19.75
N PHE A 544 2.53 19.38 18.80
CA PHE A 544 1.60 20.50 18.96
C PHE A 544 0.26 20.12 19.63
N ARG A 545 -0.01 18.82 19.79
CA ARG A 545 -1.25 18.29 20.35
C ARG A 545 -1.72 18.90 21.69
N PRO A 546 -0.84 19.25 22.65
CA PRO A 546 -1.25 19.87 23.91
C PRO A 546 -2.01 21.20 23.73
N ASP A 547 -1.70 21.96 22.68
CA ASP A 547 -2.27 23.29 22.42
C ASP A 547 -3.56 23.25 21.58
N MET A 548 -3.97 22.06 21.11
CA MET A 548 -5.14 21.84 20.26
C MET A 548 -6.45 21.81 21.05
N ASN A 549 -7.57 22.16 20.40
CA ASN A 549 -8.91 21.84 20.90
C ASN A 549 -9.24 20.35 20.67
N ASP A 550 -10.35 19.88 21.23
CA ASP A 550 -10.68 18.45 21.18
C ASP A 550 -10.99 17.96 19.76
N ALA A 551 -11.67 18.77 18.94
CA ALA A 551 -11.89 18.47 17.52
C ALA A 551 -10.58 18.25 16.74
N ALA A 552 -9.58 19.12 16.91
CA ALA A 552 -8.28 18.95 16.27
C ALA A 552 -7.48 17.77 16.83
N LYS A 553 -7.63 17.43 18.11
CA LYS A 553 -7.04 16.22 18.71
C LYS A 553 -7.65 14.96 18.11
N ASP A 554 -8.95 14.93 17.85
CA ASP A 554 -9.65 13.81 17.24
C ASP A 554 -9.22 13.63 15.78
N THR A 555 -9.14 14.72 15.01
CA THR A 555 -8.59 14.70 13.65
C THR A 555 -7.16 14.17 13.62
N THR A 556 -6.29 14.66 14.52
CA THR A 556 -4.91 14.19 14.66
C THR A 556 -4.86 12.70 15.03
N THR A 557 -5.79 12.22 15.84
CA THR A 557 -5.90 10.82 16.23
C THR A 557 -6.24 9.93 15.04
N ARG A 558 -7.20 10.35 14.22
CA ARG A 558 -7.55 9.65 12.97
C ARG A 558 -6.37 9.60 11.99
N ILE A 559 -5.71 10.73 11.76
CA ILE A 559 -4.51 10.80 10.91
C ILE A 559 -3.40 9.89 11.45
N ALA A 560 -3.19 9.84 12.77
CA ALA A 560 -2.22 8.94 13.38
C ALA A 560 -2.50 7.47 13.06
N PHE A 561 -3.76 7.03 13.11
CA PHE A 561 -4.12 5.67 12.71
C PHE A 561 -3.86 5.39 11.23
N GLU A 562 -4.26 6.30 10.35
CA GLU A 562 -4.07 6.15 8.89
C GLU A 562 -2.60 6.13 8.48
N VAL A 563 -1.73 6.87 9.18
CA VAL A 563 -0.29 6.91 8.91
C VAL A 563 0.44 5.74 9.57
N ILE A 564 0.09 5.36 10.81
CA ILE A 564 0.78 4.29 11.54
C ILE A 564 0.46 2.91 10.94
N SER A 565 -0.79 2.65 10.51
CA SER A 565 -1.19 1.32 10.03
C SER A 565 -0.32 0.82 8.86
N PRO A 566 -0.11 1.58 7.76
CA PRO A 566 0.75 1.16 6.66
C PRO A 566 2.24 1.08 7.04
N LEU A 567 2.71 1.87 8.02
CA LEU A 567 4.09 1.82 8.50
C LEU A 567 4.36 0.53 9.28
N VAL A 568 3.41 0.11 10.11
CA VAL A 568 3.47 -1.14 10.87
C VAL A 568 3.39 -2.34 9.93
N GLU A 569 2.56 -2.29 8.87
CA GLU A 569 2.54 -3.31 7.81
C GLU A 569 3.89 -3.43 7.07
N LYS A 570 4.60 -2.32 6.88
CA LYS A 570 5.96 -2.29 6.31
C LYS A 570 7.06 -2.68 7.29
N GLY A 571 6.70 -3.12 8.50
CA GLY A 571 7.64 -3.63 9.52
C GLY A 571 8.20 -2.58 10.49
N LYS A 572 7.71 -1.32 10.46
CA LYS A 572 8.11 -0.27 11.43
C LYS A 572 7.24 -0.33 12.70
N GLU A 573 7.34 -1.44 13.43
CA GLU A 573 6.51 -1.74 14.60
C GLU A 573 6.76 -0.77 15.78
N GLU A 574 7.93 -0.11 15.84
CA GLU A 574 8.28 0.89 16.85
C GLU A 574 7.35 2.12 16.84
N LYS A 575 6.69 2.39 15.71
CA LYS A 575 5.76 3.51 15.57
C LYS A 575 4.46 3.33 16.37
N LEU A 576 4.14 2.11 16.84
CA LEU A 576 2.99 1.88 17.71
C LEU A 576 3.08 2.61 19.05
N GLU A 577 4.30 2.89 19.54
CA GLU A 577 4.52 3.65 20.77
C GLU A 577 3.96 5.08 20.69
N ILE A 578 3.80 5.61 19.48
CA ILE A 578 3.15 6.91 19.24
C ILE A 578 1.70 6.90 19.73
N LEU A 579 0.99 5.78 19.62
CA LEU A 579 -0.41 5.67 20.02
C LEU A 579 -0.60 5.96 21.52
N LYS A 580 0.41 5.72 22.37
CA LYS A 580 0.37 6.06 23.80
C LYS A 580 0.22 7.56 24.05
N LYS A 581 0.79 8.39 23.16
CA LYS A 581 0.68 9.86 23.22
C LYS A 581 -0.65 10.36 22.66
N VAL A 582 -1.23 9.62 21.72
CA VAL A 582 -2.51 9.94 21.08
C VAL A 582 -3.68 9.52 21.96
N LEU A 583 -3.61 8.36 22.62
CA LEU A 583 -4.66 7.83 23.48
C LEU A 583 -4.16 7.63 24.92
N PRO A 584 -3.85 8.72 25.65
CA PRO A 584 -3.33 8.61 27.02
C PRO A 584 -4.35 8.05 28.03
N GLY A 585 -5.64 8.06 27.70
CA GLY A 585 -6.71 7.52 28.55
C GLY A 585 -6.84 5.99 28.52
N ASP A 586 -6.24 5.32 27.53
CA ASP A 586 -6.33 3.87 27.39
C ASP A 586 -5.27 3.16 28.23
N LYS A 587 -5.72 2.54 29.33
CA LYS A 587 -4.85 1.80 30.26
C LYS A 587 -4.38 0.46 29.69
N GLN A 588 -5.08 -0.11 28.72
CA GLN A 588 -4.77 -1.42 28.13
C GLN A 588 -3.82 -1.30 26.94
N LEU A 589 -3.81 -0.16 26.26
CA LEU A 589 -2.97 0.09 25.08
C LEU A 589 -1.49 -0.28 25.25
N SER A 590 -0.89 0.01 26.41
CA SER A 590 0.50 -0.37 26.66
C SER A 590 0.68 -1.89 26.72
N SER A 591 -0.25 -2.61 27.34
CA SER A 591 -0.26 -4.08 27.35
C SER A 591 -0.50 -4.64 25.95
N ASP A 592 -1.37 -4.01 25.16
CA ASP A 592 -1.72 -4.50 23.82
C ASP A 592 -0.61 -4.28 22.81
N ILE A 593 0.08 -3.13 22.87
CA ILE A 593 1.31 -2.90 22.10
C ILE A 593 2.35 -3.97 22.46
N GLN A 594 2.54 -4.28 23.74
CA GLN A 594 3.48 -5.33 24.16
C GLN A 594 3.05 -6.72 23.68
N ARG A 595 1.77 -7.07 23.76
CA ARG A 595 1.24 -8.34 23.19
C ARG A 595 1.39 -8.43 21.68
N TYR A 596 1.33 -7.30 20.97
CA TYR A 596 1.55 -7.21 19.54
C TYR A 596 3.04 -7.33 19.18
N LEU A 597 3.93 -6.62 19.87
CA LEU A 597 5.38 -6.69 19.65
C LEU A 597 5.96 -8.06 20.03
N HIS A 598 5.49 -8.63 21.14
CA HIS A 598 5.84 -9.97 21.62
C HIS A 598 4.87 -11.03 21.11
N ARG A 599 4.11 -10.76 20.04
CA ARG A 599 3.44 -11.84 19.33
C ARG A 599 4.54 -12.82 18.93
N ASN A 600 4.32 -14.10 19.19
CA ASN A 600 5.04 -15.11 18.43
C ASN A 600 4.69 -14.80 16.98
N LYS A 601 5.60 -14.13 16.27
CA LYS A 601 5.53 -14.03 14.81
C LYS A 601 5.48 -15.49 14.40
N TYR A 602 4.29 -16.00 14.05
CA TYR A 602 4.21 -17.15 13.16
C TYR A 602 5.23 -16.82 12.08
N PRO A 603 6.29 -17.64 11.93
CA PRO A 603 7.51 -17.21 11.28
C PRO A 603 7.10 -16.47 10.03
N ASP A 604 7.45 -15.18 9.96
CA ASP A 604 7.24 -14.36 8.78
C ASP A 604 7.87 -15.17 7.67
N ALA A 605 7.03 -15.92 6.96
CA ALA A 605 7.43 -16.50 5.74
C ALA A 605 7.61 -15.24 4.90
N GLN A 606 8.86 -14.86 4.67
CA GLN A 606 9.26 -14.28 3.39
C GLN A 606 8.81 -15.29 2.31
N MET A 607 7.51 -15.37 2.11
CA MET A 607 6.88 -15.91 0.95
C MET A 607 7.04 -14.80 -0.07
N ASN A 608 7.55 -15.16 -1.25
CA ASN A 608 7.25 -14.38 -2.44
C ASN A 608 5.71 -14.41 -2.62
N MET A 609 5.00 -13.51 -1.93
CA MET A 609 3.55 -13.33 -1.99
C MET A 609 3.10 -12.63 -3.27
N GLU A 610 4.03 -12.32 -4.18
CA GLU A 610 3.68 -11.71 -5.47
C GLU A 610 2.69 -12.57 -6.27
N HIS A 611 2.58 -13.89 -5.99
CA HIS A 611 1.71 -14.81 -6.71
C HIS A 611 0.94 -15.82 -5.83
N SER A 612 0.63 -15.49 -4.56
CA SER A 612 -0.16 -16.37 -3.68
C SER A 612 -1.64 -16.00 -3.68
N PHE A 613 -2.51 -16.97 -3.95
CA PHE A 613 -3.97 -16.82 -3.98
C PHE A 613 -4.62 -17.73 -2.96
N LYS A 614 -5.87 -17.44 -2.60
CA LYS A 614 -6.63 -18.26 -1.67
C LYS A 614 -7.89 -18.77 -2.33
N LEU A 615 -8.10 -20.08 -2.27
CA LEU A 615 -9.35 -20.70 -2.67
C LEU A 615 -10.47 -20.33 -1.69
N ARG A 616 -11.71 -20.29 -2.17
CA ARG A 616 -12.89 -20.04 -1.35
C ARG A 616 -13.00 -21.02 -0.19
N GLU A 617 -13.20 -20.50 1.02
CA GLU A 617 -13.28 -21.31 2.26
C GLU A 617 -14.63 -22.02 2.43
N ASP A 618 -15.67 -21.57 1.73
CA ASP A 618 -17.01 -22.17 1.80
C ASP A 618 -17.18 -23.43 0.94
N ILE A 619 -16.13 -23.81 0.19
CA ILE A 619 -16.11 -24.98 -0.69
C ILE A 619 -15.11 -26.00 -0.11
N GLU A 620 -15.54 -27.25 0.04
CA GLU A 620 -14.65 -28.34 0.41
C GLU A 620 -13.85 -28.79 -0.83
N TRP A 621 -12.59 -28.34 -0.93
CA TRP A 621 -11.70 -28.70 -2.04
C TRP A 621 -11.16 -30.13 -1.87
N CYS A 622 -11.59 -31.02 -2.76
CA CYS A 622 -11.31 -32.45 -2.68
C CYS A 622 -10.24 -32.92 -3.66
N GLY A 623 -10.02 -32.19 -4.76
CA GLY A 623 -9.06 -32.57 -5.79
C GLY A 623 -8.42 -31.40 -6.51
N ALA A 624 -7.27 -31.65 -7.09
CA ALA A 624 -6.59 -30.70 -7.95
C ALA A 624 -5.76 -31.41 -9.02
N THR A 625 -5.67 -30.82 -10.21
CA THR A 625 -4.77 -31.23 -11.29
C THR A 625 -4.26 -30.01 -12.07
N SER A 626 -3.32 -30.23 -12.98
CA SER A 626 -2.76 -29.23 -13.88
C SER A 626 -2.91 -29.70 -15.32
N VAL A 627 -3.55 -28.90 -16.17
CA VAL A 627 -3.78 -29.18 -17.59
C VAL A 627 -3.28 -27.99 -18.41
N ASN A 628 -2.35 -28.19 -19.34
CA ASN A 628 -1.81 -27.12 -20.20
C ASN A 628 -1.41 -25.83 -19.44
N ASN A 629 -0.66 -25.97 -18.34
CA ASN A 629 -0.21 -24.89 -17.46
C ASN A 629 -1.34 -24.13 -16.71
N GLN A 630 -2.52 -24.73 -16.64
CA GLN A 630 -3.70 -24.22 -15.96
C GLN A 630 -4.06 -25.16 -14.82
N LEU A 631 -4.35 -24.58 -13.66
CA LEU A 631 -4.66 -25.32 -12.46
C LEU A 631 -6.17 -25.54 -12.41
N VAL A 632 -6.58 -26.78 -12.18
CA VAL A 632 -7.99 -27.17 -12.08
C VAL A 632 -8.21 -27.72 -10.68
N PHE A 633 -9.07 -27.07 -9.91
CA PHE A 633 -9.48 -27.50 -8.57
C PHE A 633 -10.91 -27.98 -8.58
N VAL A 634 -11.21 -29.01 -7.81
CA VAL A 634 -12.55 -29.59 -7.71
C VAL A 634 -12.94 -29.67 -6.26
N GLY A 635 -14.13 -29.18 -5.96
CA GLY A 635 -14.70 -29.24 -4.63
C GLY A 635 -16.20 -29.43 -4.67
N MET A 636 -16.79 -29.59 -3.51
CA MET A 636 -18.24 -29.73 -3.36
C MET A 636 -18.76 -28.74 -2.33
N LYS A 637 -19.99 -28.29 -2.54
CA LYS A 637 -20.77 -27.53 -1.58
C LYS A 637 -22.23 -27.91 -1.73
N GLU A 638 -22.80 -28.46 -0.67
CA GLU A 638 -24.19 -28.95 -0.63
C GLU A 638 -24.47 -29.95 -1.76
N THR A 639 -25.32 -29.59 -2.73
CA THR A 639 -25.71 -30.44 -3.86
C THR A 639 -24.93 -30.17 -5.15
N ARG A 640 -23.95 -29.27 -5.10
CA ARG A 640 -23.22 -28.79 -6.27
C ARG A 640 -21.74 -29.22 -6.25
N LEU A 641 -21.29 -29.64 -7.42
CA LEU A 641 -19.86 -29.78 -7.72
C LEU A 641 -19.34 -28.44 -8.21
N PHE A 642 -18.23 -27.97 -7.63
CA PHE A 642 -17.52 -26.77 -8.04
C PHE A 642 -16.21 -27.15 -8.71
N VAL A 643 -15.91 -26.53 -9.84
CA VAL A 643 -14.61 -26.59 -10.50
C VAL A 643 -14.07 -25.18 -10.62
N VAL A 644 -12.80 -24.99 -10.28
CA VAL A 644 -12.09 -23.73 -10.50
C VAL A 644 -10.97 -23.96 -11.48
N ARG A 645 -10.98 -23.19 -12.55
CA ARG A 645 -9.87 -23.04 -13.47
C ARG A 645 -9.06 -21.82 -13.04
N MET A 646 -7.75 -21.97 -12.89
CA MET A 646 -6.87 -20.93 -12.38
C MET A 646 -5.55 -20.86 -13.15
N LEU A 647 -5.10 -19.65 -13.46
CA LEU A 647 -3.75 -19.41 -13.98
C LEU A 647 -2.74 -19.28 -12.82
N PRO A 648 -1.44 -19.55 -13.04
CA PRO A 648 -0.42 -19.40 -11.99
C PRO A 648 -0.30 -17.97 -11.44
N ASN A 649 -0.69 -16.96 -12.22
CA ASN A 649 -0.80 -15.56 -11.79
C ASN A 649 -2.10 -15.25 -11.02
N GLY A 650 -2.90 -16.29 -10.74
CA GLY A 650 -4.09 -16.28 -9.87
C GLY A 650 -5.39 -15.79 -10.46
N ARG A 651 -5.48 -15.56 -11.77
CA ARG A 651 -6.79 -15.35 -12.41
C ARG A 651 -7.61 -16.63 -12.31
N GLN A 652 -8.85 -16.54 -11.81
CA GLN A 652 -9.71 -17.68 -11.50
C GLN A 652 -11.04 -17.58 -12.25
N GLN A 653 -11.59 -18.73 -12.65
CA GLN A 653 -12.94 -18.87 -13.19
C GLN A 653 -13.62 -20.06 -12.52
N TYR A 654 -14.82 -19.83 -12.00
CA TYR A 654 -15.60 -20.82 -11.28
C TYR A 654 -16.67 -21.40 -12.20
N TYR A 655 -16.83 -22.71 -12.13
CA TYR A 655 -17.88 -23.47 -12.79
C TYR A 655 -18.59 -24.31 -11.73
N SER A 656 -19.90 -24.51 -11.90
CA SER A 656 -20.66 -25.35 -10.98
C SER A 656 -21.76 -26.11 -11.69
N TRP A 657 -21.97 -27.35 -11.27
CA TRP A 657 -23.03 -28.22 -11.79
C TRP A 657 -23.78 -28.85 -10.63
N GLU A 658 -25.09 -29.00 -10.80
CA GLU A 658 -25.92 -29.73 -9.84
C GLU A 658 -25.75 -31.23 -10.03
N SER A 659 -25.55 -31.94 -8.91
CA SER A 659 -25.41 -33.40 -8.91
C SER A 659 -26.65 -34.02 -8.29
N LYS A 660 -27.38 -34.81 -9.08
CA LYS A 660 -28.49 -35.63 -8.59
C LYS A 660 -28.03 -36.59 -7.49
N HIS A 661 -26.83 -37.17 -7.64
CA HIS A 661 -26.25 -38.05 -6.62
C HIS A 661 -26.04 -37.34 -5.27
N LEU A 662 -25.56 -36.08 -5.28
CA LEU A 662 -25.42 -35.30 -4.06
C LEU A 662 -26.79 -34.91 -3.48
N ALA A 663 -27.74 -34.50 -4.32
CA ALA A 663 -29.10 -34.17 -3.90
C ALA A 663 -29.80 -35.38 -3.25
N ASP A 664 -29.79 -36.56 -3.90
CA ASP A 664 -30.41 -37.78 -3.40
C ASP A 664 -29.84 -38.22 -2.04
N ASN A 665 -28.53 -38.03 -1.82
CA ASN A 665 -27.90 -38.36 -0.54
C ASN A 665 -28.18 -37.29 0.52
N LEU A 666 -28.27 -36.02 0.15
CA LEU A 666 -28.68 -34.94 1.04
C LEU A 666 -30.11 -35.15 1.54
N ASP A 667 -31.05 -35.48 0.64
CA ASP A 667 -32.45 -35.83 0.97
C ASP A 667 -32.53 -37.01 1.94
N ARG A 668 -31.61 -37.96 1.80
CA ARG A 668 -31.48 -39.12 2.71
C ARG A 668 -30.73 -38.80 4.01
N LYS A 669 -30.37 -37.53 4.25
CA LYS A 669 -29.56 -37.04 5.40
C LYS A 669 -28.23 -37.76 5.54
N ARG A 670 -27.58 -38.06 4.42
CA ARG A 670 -26.31 -38.79 4.36
C ARG A 670 -25.19 -37.84 3.95
N LYS A 671 -24.18 -37.68 4.82
CA LYS A 671 -22.93 -37.01 4.44
C LYS A 671 -22.21 -37.84 3.38
N VAL A 672 -21.80 -37.17 2.31
CA VAL A 672 -21.03 -37.72 1.20
C VAL A 672 -19.62 -37.15 1.26
N MET A 673 -18.60 -38.00 1.07
CA MET A 673 -17.21 -37.59 0.91
C MET A 673 -16.82 -37.82 -0.56
N LEU A 674 -16.25 -36.80 -1.20
CA LEU A 674 -15.80 -36.86 -2.59
C LEU A 674 -14.29 -37.13 -2.65
N TYR A 675 -13.92 -38.12 -3.47
CA TYR A 675 -12.54 -38.51 -3.78
C TYR A 675 -12.35 -38.40 -5.29
N PRO A 676 -12.17 -37.17 -5.82
CA PRO A 676 -12.00 -36.98 -7.24
C PRO A 676 -10.62 -37.53 -7.65
N TYR A 677 -10.60 -38.24 -8.77
CA TYR A 677 -9.42 -38.88 -9.29
C TYR A 677 -9.10 -38.37 -10.70
N PHE A 678 -7.84 -37.99 -10.89
CA PHE A 678 -7.29 -37.58 -12.18
C PHE A 678 -6.23 -38.60 -12.59
N PRO A 679 -6.43 -39.33 -13.70
CA PRO A 679 -5.38 -40.13 -14.31
C PRO A 679 -4.08 -39.34 -14.45
N VAL A 680 -3.00 -39.92 -13.95
CA VAL A 680 -1.66 -39.35 -14.12
C VAL A 680 -1.12 -39.87 -15.44
N SER A 681 -1.29 -39.07 -16.49
CA SER A 681 -0.64 -39.28 -17.76
C SER A 681 0.78 -38.70 -17.73
N GLY A 682 1.71 -39.39 -18.39
CA GLY A 682 3.12 -38.97 -18.43
C GLY A 682 3.36 -37.63 -19.16
N ASP A 683 2.35 -37.12 -19.86
CA ASP A 683 2.39 -35.87 -20.60
C ASP A 683 1.16 -35.01 -20.25
N ASN A 684 1.34 -33.88 -19.55
CA ASN A 684 0.25 -32.97 -19.15
C ASN A 684 -0.33 -32.13 -20.33
N ARG A 685 -0.15 -32.59 -21.58
CA ARG A 685 -0.45 -31.88 -22.83
C ARG A 685 -1.84 -32.12 -23.41
N TYR A 686 -2.67 -32.91 -22.73
CA TYR A 686 -3.98 -33.30 -23.22
C TYR A 686 -5.04 -32.22 -22.97
N TYR A 687 -5.89 -31.94 -23.97
CA TYR A 687 -7.00 -30.99 -23.82
C TYR A 687 -8.21 -31.64 -23.17
N ARG A 688 -8.31 -32.97 -23.25
CA ARG A 688 -9.28 -33.77 -22.50
C ARG A 688 -8.60 -34.38 -21.29
N GLN A 689 -9.16 -34.12 -20.11
CA GLN A 689 -8.70 -34.70 -18.86
C GLN A 689 -9.84 -35.50 -18.24
N THR A 690 -9.64 -36.80 -18.08
CA THR A 690 -10.58 -37.64 -17.33
C THR A 690 -10.56 -37.25 -15.85
N MET A 691 -11.74 -37.15 -15.25
CA MET A 691 -11.95 -36.78 -13.86
C MET A 691 -13.01 -37.70 -13.26
N PHE A 692 -12.57 -38.82 -12.68
CA PHE A 692 -13.48 -39.79 -12.08
C PHE A 692 -13.93 -39.31 -10.70
N LEU A 693 -15.23 -39.07 -10.53
CA LEU A 693 -15.79 -38.48 -9.31
C LEU A 693 -16.33 -39.56 -8.36
N GLN A 694 -15.43 -40.29 -7.71
CA GLN A 694 -15.81 -41.31 -6.75
C GLN A 694 -16.25 -40.70 -5.43
N THR A 695 -17.29 -41.25 -4.82
CA THR A 695 -17.72 -40.93 -3.46
C THR A 695 -17.73 -42.17 -2.58
N ASP A 696 -17.81 -42.00 -1.27
CA ASP A 696 -18.03 -43.11 -0.32
C ASP A 696 -19.37 -43.84 -0.53
N ARG A 697 -20.25 -43.33 -1.41
CA ARG A 697 -21.61 -43.85 -1.63
C ARG A 697 -21.99 -44.07 -3.09
N GLY A 698 -21.04 -44.04 -4.02
CA GLY A 698 -21.29 -44.18 -5.46
C GLY A 698 -20.37 -43.30 -6.30
N VAL A 699 -20.81 -42.97 -7.52
CA VAL A 699 -20.07 -42.16 -8.49
C VAL A 699 -20.95 -40.99 -8.92
N ILE A 700 -20.36 -39.81 -9.07
CA ILE A 700 -21.05 -38.66 -9.67
C ILE A 700 -20.79 -38.68 -11.17
N ASP A 701 -21.84 -38.87 -11.96
CA ASP A 701 -21.79 -38.75 -13.42
C ASP A 701 -22.45 -37.45 -13.86
N LEU A 702 -21.65 -36.55 -14.46
CA LEU A 702 -22.12 -35.32 -15.09
C LEU A 702 -21.77 -35.29 -16.59
N GLY A 703 -21.33 -36.40 -17.16
CA GLY A 703 -20.82 -36.50 -18.52
C GLY A 703 -19.56 -35.68 -18.77
N LYS A 704 -19.45 -35.08 -19.96
CA LYS A 704 -18.28 -34.29 -20.39
C LYS A 704 -18.51 -32.81 -20.10
N LEU A 705 -17.76 -32.26 -19.16
CA LEU A 705 -17.84 -30.85 -18.76
C LEU A 705 -16.85 -30.03 -19.59
N VAL A 706 -17.36 -29.06 -20.34
CA VAL A 706 -16.54 -28.21 -21.21
C VAL A 706 -16.19 -26.91 -20.51
N LEU A 707 -14.90 -26.64 -20.35
CA LEU A 707 -14.36 -25.36 -19.90
C LEU A 707 -13.88 -24.58 -21.14
N PRO A 708 -14.62 -23.53 -21.58
CA PRO A 708 -14.37 -22.87 -22.87
C PRO A 708 -13.04 -22.12 -22.91
N ALA A 709 -12.52 -21.90 -24.11
CA ALA A 709 -11.36 -21.05 -24.36
C ALA A 709 -11.76 -19.56 -24.28
N GLU A 710 -11.73 -18.98 -23.08
CA GLU A 710 -12.04 -17.57 -22.83
C GLU A 710 -10.81 -16.85 -22.28
N LYS A 711 -10.47 -15.68 -22.84
CA LYS A 711 -9.34 -14.88 -22.32
C LYS A 711 -9.55 -14.62 -20.81
N PRO A 712 -8.57 -14.91 -19.94
CA PRO A 712 -7.15 -15.14 -20.21
C PRO A 712 -6.73 -16.62 -20.41
N PHE A 713 -7.66 -17.56 -20.37
CA PHE A 713 -7.40 -18.98 -20.46
C PHE A 713 -7.30 -19.42 -21.93
N GLU A 714 -6.17 -20.05 -22.27
CA GLU A 714 -5.95 -20.58 -23.62
C GLU A 714 -6.45 -22.03 -23.72
N GLY A 715 -7.11 -22.35 -24.83
CA GLY A 715 -7.59 -23.70 -25.12
C GLY A 715 -8.84 -24.12 -24.34
N THR A 716 -9.57 -25.07 -24.91
CA THR A 716 -10.73 -25.69 -24.25
C THR A 716 -10.25 -26.87 -23.40
N ILE A 717 -10.72 -26.98 -22.16
CA ILE A 717 -10.46 -28.16 -21.32
C ILE A 717 -11.76 -28.94 -21.22
N VAL A 718 -11.73 -30.22 -21.57
CA VAL A 718 -12.88 -31.12 -21.41
C VAL A 718 -12.61 -32.03 -20.23
N LEU A 719 -13.39 -31.89 -19.14
CA LEU A 719 -13.35 -32.77 -17.99
C LEU A 719 -14.35 -33.91 -18.17
N ASP A 720 -13.88 -35.13 -18.38
CA ASP A 720 -14.76 -36.29 -18.56
C ASP A 720 -15.07 -36.95 -17.21
N THR A 721 -16.34 -36.84 -16.78
CA THR A 721 -16.84 -37.38 -15.50
C THR A 721 -17.73 -38.60 -15.64
N THR A 722 -17.78 -39.18 -16.85
CA THR A 722 -18.64 -40.33 -17.17
C THR A 722 -18.37 -41.52 -16.23
N ASP A 723 -19.44 -42.19 -15.76
CA ASP A 723 -19.29 -43.37 -14.91
C ASP A 723 -18.94 -44.64 -15.74
N TYR A 724 -17.64 -44.92 -15.84
CA TYR A 724 -17.13 -46.13 -16.51
C TYR A 724 -17.27 -47.43 -15.68
N SER A 725 -17.78 -47.36 -14.44
CA SER A 725 -17.84 -48.52 -13.53
C SER A 725 -19.00 -49.49 -13.82
N ILE A 726 -19.94 -49.10 -14.70
CA ILE A 726 -21.17 -49.85 -15.02
C ILE A 726 -20.88 -51.28 -15.53
N HIS A 727 -19.69 -51.54 -16.07
CA HIS A 727 -19.37 -52.79 -16.77
C HIS A 727 -18.65 -53.87 -15.94
N GLY A 728 -18.50 -53.73 -14.61
CA GLY A 728 -17.88 -54.75 -13.74
C GLY A 728 -17.14 -54.19 -12.51
N ASP A 729 -16.34 -55.02 -11.83
CA ASP A 729 -15.55 -54.57 -10.67
C ASP A 729 -14.27 -53.85 -11.15
N MET A 730 -14.35 -52.53 -11.28
CA MET A 730 -13.22 -51.68 -11.68
C MET A 730 -12.13 -51.66 -10.60
N GLN A 731 -10.88 -51.85 -11.01
CA GLN A 731 -9.68 -51.79 -10.17
C GLN A 731 -8.86 -50.52 -10.41
N GLY A 732 -8.96 -49.94 -11.62
CA GLY A 732 -8.43 -48.62 -11.88
C GLY A 732 -8.78 -48.06 -13.26
N ILE A 733 -8.48 -46.78 -13.46
CA ILE A 733 -8.77 -46.04 -14.69
C ILE A 733 -7.59 -45.13 -15.05
N THR A 734 -7.27 -45.05 -16.34
CA THR A 734 -6.30 -44.13 -16.92
C THR A 734 -6.74 -43.67 -18.30
N THR A 735 -5.90 -42.88 -18.97
CA THR A 735 -6.00 -42.58 -20.39
C THR A 735 -4.77 -43.04 -21.14
N ASP A 736 -4.91 -43.45 -22.39
CA ASP A 736 -3.78 -43.77 -23.26
C ASP A 736 -3.14 -42.52 -23.90
N LYS A 737 -2.31 -42.73 -24.92
CA LYS A 737 -1.67 -41.63 -25.66
C LYS A 737 -2.63 -40.85 -26.56
N ASP A 738 -3.75 -41.45 -26.94
CA ASP A 738 -4.76 -40.92 -27.85
C ASP A 738 -6.00 -40.39 -27.10
N GLU A 739 -5.85 -40.10 -25.80
CA GLU A 739 -6.90 -39.60 -24.89
C GLU A 739 -8.11 -40.57 -24.76
N GLN A 740 -7.92 -41.86 -25.05
CA GLN A 740 -8.92 -42.91 -24.84
C GLN A 740 -8.86 -43.41 -23.41
N VAL A 741 -10.03 -43.76 -22.87
CA VAL A 741 -10.14 -44.20 -21.48
C VAL A 741 -9.81 -45.69 -21.41
N ILE A 742 -8.81 -46.02 -20.59
CA ILE A 742 -8.43 -47.40 -20.31
C ILE A 742 -8.84 -47.73 -18.88
N THR A 743 -9.53 -48.85 -18.71
CA THR A 743 -9.93 -49.35 -17.39
C THR A 743 -9.31 -50.72 -17.13
N LEU A 744 -8.80 -50.89 -15.90
CA LEU A 744 -8.41 -52.19 -15.38
C LEU A 744 -9.58 -52.73 -14.55
N MET A 745 -10.01 -53.94 -14.87
CA MET A 745 -11.16 -54.58 -14.25
C MET A 745 -10.80 -55.99 -13.79
N THR A 746 -11.56 -56.52 -12.83
CA THR A 746 -11.46 -57.93 -12.44
C THR A 746 -12.72 -58.68 -12.83
N ASP A 747 -12.54 -59.85 -13.45
CA ASP A 747 -13.65 -60.77 -13.73
C ASP A 747 -14.30 -61.23 -12.42
N LYS A 748 -15.63 -61.14 -12.35
CA LYS A 748 -16.42 -61.48 -11.15
C LYS A 748 -16.33 -62.96 -10.74
N LYS A 749 -16.01 -63.87 -11.67
CA LYS A 749 -15.99 -65.32 -11.42
C LYS A 749 -14.64 -65.83 -10.93
N ASN A 750 -13.54 -65.35 -11.52
CA ASN A 750 -12.20 -65.90 -11.27
C ASN A 750 -11.18 -64.86 -10.78
N GLY A 751 -11.54 -63.57 -10.73
CA GLY A 751 -10.65 -62.49 -10.29
C GLY A 751 -9.52 -62.15 -11.26
N GLN A 752 -9.57 -62.65 -12.51
CA GLN A 752 -8.58 -62.36 -13.53
C GLN A 752 -8.65 -60.88 -13.93
N ALA A 753 -7.49 -60.23 -14.05
CA ALA A 753 -7.36 -58.87 -14.54
C ALA A 753 -7.67 -58.76 -16.04
N ILE A 754 -8.45 -57.74 -16.40
CA ILE A 754 -8.87 -57.45 -17.77
C ILE A 754 -8.66 -55.96 -18.01
N LEU A 755 -7.89 -55.62 -19.04
CA LEU A 755 -7.82 -54.26 -19.58
C LEU A 755 -8.96 -54.06 -20.57
N ARG A 756 -9.61 -52.89 -20.51
CA ARG A 756 -10.61 -52.47 -21.49
C ARG A 756 -10.29 -51.11 -22.02
N ASP A 757 -10.40 -51.00 -23.33
CA ASP A 757 -10.25 -49.75 -24.07
C ASP A 757 -11.62 -49.27 -24.58
N PHE A 758 -11.89 -47.98 -24.45
CA PHE A 758 -13.13 -47.33 -24.85
C PHE A 758 -12.86 -46.40 -26.04
N HIS A 759 -12.82 -46.96 -27.26
CA HIS A 759 -12.77 -46.18 -28.50
C HIS A 759 -14.11 -45.51 -28.82
N GLN A 760 -14.06 -44.33 -29.44
CA GLN A 760 -15.25 -43.51 -29.74
C GLN A 760 -16.17 -44.10 -30.82
N ASP A 761 -15.74 -45.08 -31.64
CA ASP A 761 -16.49 -45.48 -32.83
C ASP A 761 -16.72 -46.99 -33.10
N GLU A 762 -16.15 -47.97 -32.38
CA GLU A 762 -16.47 -49.42 -32.60
C GLU A 762 -15.95 -50.35 -31.47
N GLU A 763 -16.46 -51.59 -31.41
CA GLU A 763 -16.30 -52.68 -30.41
C GLU A 763 -15.34 -52.48 -29.20
N LEU A 764 -15.89 -52.63 -27.99
CA LEU A 764 -15.16 -52.75 -26.71
C LEU A 764 -14.08 -53.85 -26.78
N GLN A 765 -12.81 -53.46 -26.99
CA GLN A 765 -11.69 -54.40 -26.91
C GLN A 765 -11.38 -54.73 -25.45
N GLN A 766 -11.49 -56.01 -25.11
CA GLN A 766 -11.17 -56.54 -23.78
C GLN A 766 -9.98 -57.48 -23.87
N VAL A 767 -8.92 -57.16 -23.15
CA VAL A 767 -7.68 -57.93 -23.14
C VAL A 767 -7.47 -58.55 -21.77
N ARG A 768 -7.37 -59.89 -21.73
CA ARG A 768 -7.12 -60.62 -20.48
C ARG A 768 -5.64 -60.58 -20.14
N CYS A 769 -5.31 -60.21 -18.91
CA CYS A 769 -3.93 -60.10 -18.48
C CYS A 769 -3.33 -61.46 -18.10
N TYR A 770 -2.07 -61.67 -18.49
CA TYR A 770 -1.27 -62.87 -18.21
C TYR A 770 0.16 -62.47 -17.80
N ASN A 771 0.79 -63.30 -16.97
CA ASN A 771 2.14 -63.06 -16.48
C ASN A 771 3.17 -63.35 -17.58
N ALA A 772 4.10 -62.43 -17.81
CA ALA A 772 5.14 -62.53 -18.84
C ALA A 772 6.08 -63.74 -18.64
N GLU A 773 6.33 -64.16 -17.39
CA GLU A 773 7.30 -65.23 -17.09
C GLU A 773 6.74 -66.64 -17.32
N ASP A 774 5.48 -66.87 -16.95
CA ASP A 774 4.88 -68.21 -16.88
C ASP A 774 3.55 -68.35 -17.64
N ASN A 775 3.10 -67.28 -18.29
CA ASN A 775 1.85 -67.20 -19.05
C ASN A 775 0.58 -67.50 -18.22
N SER A 776 0.67 -67.45 -16.89
CA SER A 776 -0.47 -67.70 -15.99
C SER A 776 -1.42 -66.49 -15.94
N PRO A 777 -2.73 -66.69 -15.72
CA PRO A 777 -3.67 -65.59 -15.51
C PRO A 777 -3.27 -64.69 -14.35
N VAL A 778 -3.23 -63.37 -14.59
CA VAL A 778 -2.96 -62.41 -13.50
C VAL A 778 -4.22 -62.24 -12.66
N ILE A 779 -4.15 -62.67 -11.41
CA ILE A 779 -5.25 -62.54 -10.44
C ILE A 779 -4.97 -61.34 -9.53
N ILE A 780 -5.89 -60.38 -9.53
CA ILE A 780 -5.88 -59.24 -8.62
C ILE A 780 -7.07 -59.43 -7.68
N PRO A 781 -6.84 -59.59 -6.36
CA PRO A 781 -7.93 -59.77 -5.43
C PRO A 781 -8.88 -58.59 -5.45
N LYS A 782 -10.17 -58.87 -5.26
CA LYS A 782 -11.21 -57.85 -5.24
C LYS A 782 -10.94 -56.85 -4.12
N ARG A 783 -10.78 -55.58 -4.48
CA ARG A 783 -10.73 -54.48 -3.52
C ARG A 783 -12.01 -54.42 -2.69
N ILE A 784 -11.87 -54.10 -1.40
CA ILE A 784 -13.01 -53.90 -0.50
C ILE A 784 -13.85 -52.74 -1.05
N LYS A 785 -15.18 -52.87 -1.07
CA LYS A 785 -16.07 -51.77 -1.48
C LYS A 785 -15.71 -50.49 -0.71
N ASN A 786 -15.55 -49.38 -1.42
CA ASN A 786 -15.14 -48.05 -0.92
C ASN A 786 -13.63 -47.84 -0.67
N THR A 787 -12.73 -48.68 -1.20
CA THR A 787 -11.31 -48.30 -1.28
C THR A 787 -11.11 -47.19 -2.31
N VAL A 788 -10.37 -46.15 -1.92
CA VAL A 788 -10.23 -44.87 -2.63
C VAL A 788 -9.23 -44.92 -3.80
N ASP A 789 -8.41 -45.97 -3.90
CA ASP A 789 -7.25 -45.98 -4.81
C ASP A 789 -7.55 -46.64 -6.18
N LEU A 790 -8.52 -46.17 -6.96
CA LEU A 790 -8.79 -46.65 -8.33
C LEU A 790 -7.71 -46.21 -9.36
N GLN A 791 -6.46 -46.13 -8.92
CA GLN A 791 -5.39 -45.53 -9.69
C GLN A 791 -4.69 -46.56 -10.58
N LEU A 792 -4.82 -46.34 -11.89
CA LEU A 792 -3.98 -46.94 -12.93
C LEU A 792 -3.09 -45.80 -13.45
N TYR A 793 -1.78 -45.98 -13.41
CA TYR A 793 -0.83 -44.94 -13.79
C TYR A 793 -0.26 -45.17 -15.20
N GLY A 794 0.05 -44.09 -15.90
CA GLY A 794 0.78 -44.12 -17.16
C GLY A 794 -0.09 -44.27 -18.41
N ASN A 795 0.55 -44.09 -19.56
CA ASN A 795 -0.05 -44.07 -20.90
C ASN A 795 0.60 -45.14 -21.80
N GLU A 796 0.62 -46.39 -21.32
CA GLU A 796 1.28 -47.54 -21.93
C GLU A 796 2.83 -47.54 -21.83
N PRO A 797 3.44 -48.48 -21.07
CA PRO A 797 2.78 -49.47 -20.20
C PRO A 797 2.05 -48.82 -19.02
N PHE A 798 1.10 -49.56 -18.43
CA PHE A 798 0.25 -49.15 -17.32
C PHE A 798 0.74 -49.77 -16.01
N PHE A 799 0.63 -49.03 -14.90
CA PHE A 799 1.11 -49.49 -13.60
C PHE A 799 0.01 -49.44 -12.54
N THR A 800 -0.07 -50.47 -11.71
CA THR A 800 -0.88 -50.47 -10.48
C THR A 800 -0.22 -51.33 -9.42
N TRP A 801 -0.74 -51.29 -8.19
CA TRP A 801 -0.23 -52.13 -7.12
C TRP A 801 -1.36 -52.81 -6.35
N TYR A 802 -1.05 -53.94 -5.74
CA TYR A 802 -1.92 -54.60 -4.77
C TYR A 802 -1.08 -55.35 -3.73
N GLY A 803 -1.29 -55.07 -2.45
CA GLY A 803 -0.50 -55.67 -1.38
C GLY A 803 0.98 -55.38 -1.55
N ASN A 804 1.81 -56.42 -1.66
CA ASN A 804 3.27 -56.31 -1.87
C ASN A 804 3.70 -56.60 -3.32
N ARG A 805 2.83 -56.30 -4.29
CA ARG A 805 3.10 -56.53 -5.72
C ARG A 805 2.82 -55.26 -6.50
N LEU A 806 3.80 -54.85 -7.29
CA LEU A 806 3.68 -53.81 -8.31
C LEU A 806 3.52 -54.51 -9.66
N TYR A 807 2.49 -54.13 -10.41
CA TYR A 807 2.13 -54.72 -11.70
C TYR A 807 2.38 -53.71 -12.81
N ARG A 808 2.99 -54.17 -13.90
CA ARG A 808 3.16 -53.44 -15.15
C ARG A 808 2.42 -54.18 -16.24
N PHE A 809 1.40 -53.57 -16.85
CA PHE A 809 0.63 -54.13 -17.96
C PHE A 809 0.97 -53.42 -19.26
N ASN A 810 1.02 -54.15 -20.36
CA ASN A 810 0.97 -53.54 -21.70
C ASN A 810 -0.43 -53.67 -22.31
N SER A 811 -0.64 -53.00 -23.45
CA SER A 811 -1.91 -53.02 -24.20
C SER A 811 -2.37 -54.42 -24.61
N ILE A 812 -1.44 -55.36 -24.83
CA ILE A 812 -1.72 -56.76 -25.18
C ILE A 812 -1.93 -57.68 -23.97
N GLY A 813 -1.93 -57.14 -22.74
CA GLY A 813 -2.24 -57.86 -21.49
C GLY A 813 -1.07 -58.64 -20.88
N GLU A 814 0.09 -58.66 -21.51
CA GLU A 814 1.30 -59.19 -20.88
C GLU A 814 1.67 -58.32 -19.67
N THR A 815 1.95 -58.98 -18.55
CA THR A 815 2.10 -58.35 -17.26
C THR A 815 3.38 -58.78 -16.57
N GLU A 816 4.21 -57.81 -16.20
CA GLU A 816 5.39 -58.01 -15.36
C GLU A 816 5.06 -57.67 -13.91
N ILE A 817 5.55 -58.46 -12.94
CA ILE A 817 5.21 -58.32 -11.52
C ILE A 817 6.47 -58.19 -10.67
N LEU A 818 6.67 -57.02 -10.06
CA LEU A 818 7.71 -56.81 -9.07
C LEU A 818 7.16 -57.08 -7.66
N LYS A 819 7.72 -58.08 -6.97
CA LYS A 819 7.39 -58.38 -5.57
C LYS A 819 8.24 -57.52 -4.62
N THR A 820 7.57 -56.83 -3.70
CA THR A 820 8.19 -55.90 -2.75
C THR A 820 8.36 -56.54 -1.37
N ALA A 821 9.28 -55.98 -0.56
CA ALA A 821 9.63 -56.51 0.76
C ALA A 821 8.58 -56.26 1.87
N ALA A 822 7.57 -55.43 1.59
CA ALA A 822 6.45 -55.06 2.45
C ALA A 822 5.28 -54.58 1.57
N ALA A 823 4.07 -54.48 2.12
CA ALA A 823 2.93 -53.93 1.40
C ALA A 823 3.20 -52.48 0.95
N ILE A 824 2.71 -52.14 -0.23
CA ILE A 824 2.85 -50.82 -0.84
C ILE A 824 1.68 -49.96 -0.38
N ASP A 825 2.01 -48.82 0.22
CA ASP A 825 1.03 -47.88 0.77
C ASP A 825 0.69 -46.75 -0.21
N ASN A 826 1.65 -46.35 -1.06
CA ASN A 826 1.50 -45.25 -2.01
C ASN A 826 2.51 -45.40 -3.16
N LEU A 827 2.20 -44.83 -4.33
CA LEU A 827 3.09 -44.77 -5.50
C LEU A 827 3.12 -43.37 -6.13
N ALA A 828 4.30 -42.94 -6.59
CA ALA A 828 4.46 -41.79 -7.48
C ALA A 828 5.21 -42.22 -8.74
N ILE A 829 4.80 -41.71 -9.90
CA ILE A 829 5.42 -42.08 -11.18
C ILE A 829 5.80 -40.87 -12.03
N TYR A 830 6.79 -41.05 -12.88
CA TYR A 830 7.12 -40.18 -14.02
C TYR A 830 7.47 -41.06 -15.21
N GLN A 831 6.71 -40.94 -16.30
CA GLN A 831 6.88 -41.79 -17.47
C GLN A 831 7.46 -40.98 -18.63
N THR A 832 8.50 -41.53 -19.25
CA THR A 832 9.08 -41.01 -20.49
C THR A 832 8.88 -42.02 -21.62
N VAL A 833 9.25 -41.63 -22.84
CA VAL A 833 9.22 -42.54 -24.00
C VAL A 833 10.13 -43.77 -23.83
N ARG A 834 11.19 -43.67 -23.00
CA ARG A 834 12.24 -44.71 -22.90
C ARG A 834 12.22 -45.49 -21.59
N ALA A 835 11.72 -44.89 -20.52
CA ALA A 835 11.72 -45.49 -19.19
C ALA A 835 10.64 -44.85 -18.31
N THR A 836 10.20 -45.60 -17.30
CA THR A 836 9.30 -45.14 -16.25
C THR A 836 10.03 -45.13 -14.91
N THR A 837 10.07 -43.97 -14.28
CA THR A 837 10.57 -43.82 -12.92
C THR A 837 9.41 -43.95 -11.94
N LEU A 838 9.55 -44.81 -10.93
CA LEU A 838 8.57 -45.00 -9.87
C LEU A 838 9.21 -44.82 -8.49
N VAL A 839 8.50 -44.16 -7.57
CA VAL A 839 8.85 -44.11 -6.15
C VAL A 839 7.77 -44.83 -5.36
N VAL A 840 8.17 -45.90 -4.70
CA VAL A 840 7.29 -46.83 -3.99
C VAL A 840 7.40 -46.58 -2.49
N SER A 841 6.29 -46.32 -1.81
CA SER A 841 6.21 -46.20 -0.35
C SER A 841 5.75 -47.52 0.25
N THR A 842 6.49 -48.01 1.25
CA THR A 842 6.13 -49.21 2.01
C THR A 842 6.32 -48.97 3.51
N ALA A 843 5.79 -49.86 4.35
CA ALA A 843 6.00 -49.81 5.80
C ALA A 843 7.49 -49.79 6.24
N LYS A 844 8.45 -50.11 5.36
CA LYS A 844 9.89 -50.03 5.63
C LYS A 844 10.55 -48.72 5.18
N GLY A 845 9.79 -47.82 4.54
CA GLY A 845 10.28 -46.61 3.90
C GLY A 845 10.00 -46.55 2.39
N CYS A 846 10.43 -45.46 1.77
CA CYS A 846 10.28 -45.19 0.35
C CYS A 846 11.55 -45.53 -0.43
N TYR A 847 11.41 -46.11 -1.63
CA TYR A 847 12.53 -46.43 -2.52
C TYR A 847 12.20 -46.16 -4.00
N TRP A 848 13.25 -45.97 -4.78
CA TRP A 848 13.18 -45.65 -6.21
C TRP A 848 13.35 -46.92 -7.07
N VAL A 849 12.44 -47.08 -8.03
CA VAL A 849 12.39 -48.16 -9.03
C VAL A 849 12.43 -47.54 -10.42
N LEU A 850 13.24 -48.10 -11.31
CA LEU A 850 13.30 -47.76 -12.72
C LEU A 850 12.73 -48.95 -13.52
N ASP A 851 11.74 -48.70 -14.34
CA ASP A 851 11.27 -49.64 -15.36
C ASP A 851 11.77 -49.17 -16.72
N ASP A 852 12.52 -50.02 -17.41
CA ASP A 852 13.01 -49.75 -18.76
C ASP A 852 12.94 -51.03 -19.62
N LYS A 853 13.73 -51.07 -20.71
CA LYS A 853 13.78 -52.23 -21.61
C LYS A 853 14.21 -53.54 -20.93
N ASP A 854 14.91 -53.48 -19.80
CA ASP A 854 15.43 -54.63 -19.06
C ASP A 854 14.47 -55.04 -17.91
N GLY A 855 13.27 -54.44 -17.84
CA GLY A 855 12.25 -54.69 -16.81
C GLY A 855 12.45 -53.83 -15.56
N PHE A 856 11.85 -54.25 -14.44
CA PHE A 856 11.95 -53.54 -13.18
C PHE A 856 13.34 -53.63 -12.54
N ARG A 857 13.93 -52.47 -12.21
CA ARG A 857 15.20 -52.36 -11.47
C ARG A 857 15.05 -51.46 -10.23
N VAL A 858 15.30 -52.03 -9.06
CA VAL A 858 15.33 -51.26 -7.80
C VAL A 858 16.70 -50.58 -7.66
N ILE A 859 16.73 -49.25 -7.77
CA ILE A 859 17.98 -48.48 -7.85
C ILE A 859 18.54 -48.14 -6.46
N THR A 860 17.67 -47.98 -5.45
CA THR A 860 18.04 -47.46 -4.13
C THR A 860 17.47 -48.31 -3.00
N SER A 861 18.18 -48.34 -1.87
CA SER A 861 17.58 -48.75 -0.59
C SER A 861 16.67 -47.63 -0.06
N ASN A 862 15.85 -47.93 0.96
CA ASN A 862 14.87 -46.99 1.48
C ASN A 862 15.53 -45.65 1.88
N PHE A 863 15.22 -44.58 1.13
CA PHE A 863 15.79 -43.25 1.36
C PHE A 863 15.02 -42.48 2.44
N THR A 864 13.85 -42.98 2.85
CA THR A 864 13.15 -42.57 4.08
C THR A 864 13.09 -43.73 5.07
N ALA A 865 13.09 -43.42 6.37
CA ALA A 865 12.94 -44.42 7.43
C ALA A 865 11.48 -44.87 7.66
N GLU A 866 10.52 -44.03 7.26
CA GLU A 866 9.09 -44.24 7.46
C GLU A 866 8.33 -44.20 6.13
N PRO A 867 7.17 -44.88 6.02
CA PRO A 867 6.28 -44.75 4.87
C PRO A 867 5.78 -43.31 4.71
N HIS A 868 5.56 -42.92 3.46
CA HIS A 868 4.90 -41.66 3.12
C HIS A 868 3.51 -41.91 2.55
N THR A 869 2.52 -41.26 3.15
CA THR A 869 1.11 -41.32 2.74
C THR A 869 0.54 -39.96 2.34
N GLY A 870 1.30 -38.88 2.52
CA GLY A 870 0.89 -37.53 2.14
C GLY A 870 1.00 -37.27 0.63
N PRO A 871 0.59 -36.09 0.16
CA PRO A 871 0.76 -35.70 -1.24
C PRO A 871 2.22 -35.77 -1.67
N TRP A 872 2.46 -36.28 -2.88
CA TRP A 872 3.76 -36.29 -3.53
C TRP A 872 3.61 -36.29 -5.05
N LYS A 873 4.63 -35.79 -5.75
CA LYS A 873 4.63 -35.75 -7.21
C LYS A 873 6.07 -35.83 -7.71
N MET A 874 6.31 -36.69 -8.70
CA MET A 874 7.54 -36.66 -9.48
C MET A 874 7.45 -35.50 -10.48
N LEU A 875 8.44 -34.62 -10.53
CA LEU A 875 8.53 -33.49 -11.46
C LEU A 875 9.37 -33.79 -12.70
N SER A 876 10.31 -34.72 -12.56
CA SER A 876 11.11 -35.29 -13.64
C SER A 876 11.42 -36.76 -13.33
N ASP A 877 12.23 -37.40 -14.16
CA ASP A 877 12.79 -38.73 -13.92
C ASP A 877 13.74 -38.80 -12.71
N GLU A 878 14.28 -37.65 -12.29
CA GLU A 878 15.25 -37.54 -11.19
C GLU A 878 14.72 -36.76 -9.97
N ARG A 879 13.57 -36.08 -10.06
CA ARG A 879 13.12 -35.18 -8.98
C ARG A 879 11.73 -35.50 -8.45
N LEU A 880 11.62 -35.59 -7.13
CA LEU A 880 10.41 -35.85 -6.38
C LEU A 880 10.16 -34.75 -5.35
N VAL A 881 8.91 -34.28 -5.25
CA VAL A 881 8.46 -33.41 -4.17
C VAL A 881 7.53 -34.19 -3.27
N MET A 882 7.83 -34.25 -1.97
CA MET A 882 7.04 -34.93 -0.94
C MET A 882 6.57 -33.93 0.11
N ALA A 883 5.27 -33.89 0.42
CA ALA A 883 4.76 -33.10 1.52
C ALA A 883 5.36 -33.54 2.87
N ASN A 884 5.69 -32.59 3.74
CA ASN A 884 6.08 -32.89 5.12
C ASN A 884 4.82 -33.11 5.97
N LYS A 885 4.94 -33.83 7.10
CA LYS A 885 3.80 -34.18 7.98
C LYS A 885 3.00 -32.97 8.51
N THR A 886 3.67 -31.84 8.72
CA THR A 886 3.06 -30.64 9.34
C THR A 886 3.03 -29.45 8.41
N THR A 887 4.17 -29.02 7.87
CA THR A 887 4.28 -27.84 7.00
C THR A 887 5.41 -28.00 5.99
N GLY A 888 5.19 -27.52 4.77
CA GLY A 888 6.18 -27.54 3.69
C GLY A 888 6.29 -28.86 2.95
N ALA A 889 7.23 -28.92 2.01
CA ALA A 889 7.58 -30.11 1.25
C ALA A 889 9.09 -30.27 1.14
N THR A 890 9.55 -31.52 1.07
CA THR A 890 10.94 -31.86 0.78
C THR A 890 11.10 -32.20 -0.69
N VAL A 891 12.08 -31.58 -1.36
CA VAL A 891 12.49 -31.95 -2.73
C VAL A 891 13.65 -32.93 -2.63
N TYR A 892 13.46 -34.11 -3.22
CA TYR A 892 14.46 -35.15 -3.37
C TYR A 892 14.95 -35.17 -4.82
N GLU A 893 16.26 -35.30 -4.99
CA GLU A 893 16.91 -35.55 -6.27
C GLU A 893 17.59 -36.92 -6.22
N PHE A 894 17.35 -37.72 -7.26
CA PHE A 894 17.83 -39.08 -7.39
C PHE A 894 18.99 -39.14 -8.38
N ASN A 895 20.06 -39.84 -7.99
CA ASN A 895 21.17 -40.16 -8.87
C ASN A 895 21.52 -41.64 -8.70
N ASN A 896 21.87 -42.31 -9.80
CA ASN A 896 22.21 -43.73 -9.92
C ASN A 896 23.26 -44.25 -8.91
N LYS A 897 24.00 -43.36 -8.22
CA LYS A 897 25.06 -43.75 -7.26
C LYS A 897 24.71 -43.57 -5.78
N ASN A 898 23.92 -42.57 -5.41
CA ASN A 898 23.78 -42.11 -4.01
C ASN A 898 22.34 -42.11 -3.46
N GLY A 899 21.36 -42.49 -4.28
CA GLY A 899 19.95 -42.49 -3.92
C GLY A 899 19.33 -41.11 -3.69
N GLY A 900 18.13 -41.08 -3.11
CA GLY A 900 17.35 -39.85 -2.94
C GLY A 900 17.99 -38.88 -1.97
N ARG A 901 18.61 -37.82 -2.47
CA ARG A 901 19.20 -36.75 -1.67
C ARG A 901 18.22 -35.59 -1.53
N THR A 902 18.03 -35.09 -0.32
CA THR A 902 17.32 -33.83 -0.11
C THR A 902 18.12 -32.67 -0.71
N VAL A 903 17.51 -31.95 -1.65
CA VAL A 903 18.12 -30.79 -2.33
C VAL A 903 17.52 -29.47 -1.87
N GLN A 904 16.23 -29.45 -1.51
CA GLN A 904 15.55 -28.23 -1.09
C GLN A 904 14.39 -28.54 -0.14
N GLN A 905 14.11 -27.62 0.78
CA GLN A 905 12.94 -27.64 1.65
C GLN A 905 12.05 -26.45 1.30
N LEU A 906 10.85 -26.75 0.80
CA LEU A 906 9.81 -25.78 0.47
C LEU A 906 8.97 -25.51 1.71
N LYS A 907 8.61 -24.26 1.95
CA LYS A 907 7.84 -23.86 3.13
C LYS A 907 6.40 -23.49 2.75
N THR A 908 5.44 -23.97 3.53
CA THR A 908 4.02 -23.58 3.45
C THR A 908 3.53 -23.20 4.84
N ALA A 909 2.43 -22.42 4.90
CA ALA A 909 1.89 -21.93 6.18
C ALA A 909 1.17 -23.02 7.00
N SER A 910 0.69 -24.06 6.33
CA SER A 910 -0.03 -25.19 6.92
C SER A 910 0.32 -26.49 6.17
N ALA A 911 -0.29 -27.62 6.53
CA ALA A 911 -0.03 -28.90 5.88
C ALA A 911 -0.42 -28.85 4.40
N ILE A 912 0.39 -29.47 3.54
CA ILE A 912 0.12 -29.45 2.10
C ILE A 912 -1.03 -30.39 1.78
N ARG A 913 -2.01 -29.87 1.05
CA ARG A 913 -3.15 -30.61 0.52
C ARG A 913 -2.91 -31.09 -0.91
N PHE A 914 -2.33 -30.24 -1.77
CA PHE A 914 -2.07 -30.57 -3.18
C PHE A 914 -0.67 -30.14 -3.63
N ILE A 915 -0.05 -30.96 -4.47
CA ILE A 915 1.22 -30.69 -5.16
C ILE A 915 0.97 -30.84 -6.66
N LEU A 916 1.12 -29.74 -7.40
CA LEU A 916 0.83 -29.66 -8.82
C LEU A 916 2.11 -29.36 -9.61
N MET A 917 2.26 -30.03 -10.74
CA MET A 917 3.38 -29.85 -11.65
C MET A 917 3.08 -28.69 -12.61
N MET A 918 4.09 -27.87 -12.87
CA MET A 918 4.04 -26.81 -13.86
C MET A 918 4.71 -27.26 -15.17
N HIS A 919 4.53 -26.52 -16.27
CA HIS A 919 5.19 -26.87 -17.55
C HIS A 919 6.72 -26.95 -17.43
N HIS A 920 7.32 -26.17 -16.51
CA HIS A 920 8.74 -26.27 -16.18
C HIS A 920 8.97 -27.23 -15.01
N PRO A 921 9.87 -28.23 -15.15
CA PRO A 921 10.17 -29.18 -14.07
C PRO A 921 10.87 -28.52 -12.86
N ASP A 922 11.38 -27.31 -13.04
CA ASP A 922 11.95 -26.47 -11.98
C ASP A 922 10.89 -25.65 -11.22
N GLN A 923 9.61 -25.82 -11.52
CA GLN A 923 8.53 -25.11 -10.85
C GLN A 923 7.50 -26.08 -10.28
N VAL A 924 7.09 -25.82 -9.03
CA VAL A 924 6.05 -26.60 -8.36
C VAL A 924 5.04 -25.68 -7.70
N PHE A 925 3.77 -26.02 -7.83
CA PHE A 925 2.68 -25.28 -7.25
C PHE A 925 2.12 -26.06 -6.06
N LEU A 926 2.15 -25.44 -4.88
CA LEU A 926 1.75 -26.05 -3.61
C LEU A 926 0.47 -25.39 -3.10
N VAL A 927 -0.46 -26.19 -2.61
CA VAL A 927 -1.69 -25.72 -1.97
C VAL A 927 -1.78 -26.31 -0.57
N ASP A 928 -1.93 -25.45 0.44
CA ASP A 928 -2.11 -25.89 1.83
C ASP A 928 -3.56 -26.26 2.16
N ASP A 929 -3.77 -26.89 3.32
CA ASP A 929 -5.08 -27.34 3.82
C ASP A 929 -6.09 -26.20 4.06
N LYS A 930 -5.64 -24.94 4.07
CA LYS A 930 -6.48 -23.73 4.15
C LYS A 930 -6.73 -23.11 2.77
N GLY A 931 -6.38 -23.82 1.71
CA GLY A 931 -6.57 -23.38 0.33
C GLY A 931 -5.63 -22.25 -0.10
N ARG A 932 -4.54 -22.00 0.62
CA ARG A 932 -3.53 -21.00 0.23
C ARG A 932 -2.59 -21.62 -0.79
N THR A 933 -2.38 -20.92 -1.88
CA THR A 933 -1.53 -21.36 -2.97
C THR A 933 -0.17 -20.68 -2.95
N SER A 934 0.86 -21.38 -3.40
CA SER A 934 2.21 -20.84 -3.53
C SER A 934 2.96 -21.51 -4.67
N LEU A 935 3.58 -20.71 -5.54
CA LEU A 935 4.47 -21.17 -6.59
C LEU A 935 5.90 -21.14 -6.07
N HIS A 936 6.63 -22.25 -6.21
CA HIS A 936 8.02 -22.37 -5.77
C HIS A 936 8.92 -22.74 -6.94
N GLU A 937 10.04 -22.06 -7.06
CA GLU A 937 11.13 -22.46 -7.93
C GLU A 937 12.05 -23.45 -7.20
N ILE A 938 12.42 -24.50 -7.92
CA ILE A 938 13.33 -25.53 -7.48
C ILE A 938 14.69 -25.17 -8.06
N ASN A 939 15.61 -24.84 -7.16
CA ASN A 939 16.96 -24.48 -7.56
C ASN A 939 17.59 -25.69 -8.25
N ALA A 940 18.03 -25.50 -9.51
CA ALA A 940 18.88 -26.48 -10.14
C ALA A 940 20.12 -26.68 -9.26
N SER A 941 20.33 -27.91 -8.78
CA SER A 941 21.64 -28.31 -8.32
C SER A 941 22.59 -28.06 -9.49
N GLY A 942 23.60 -27.20 -9.29
CA GLY A 942 24.54 -26.83 -10.35
C GLY A 942 25.07 -28.08 -11.04
N ARG A 943 24.77 -28.22 -12.34
CA ARG A 943 25.47 -29.15 -13.21
C ARG A 943 26.90 -28.67 -13.44
#